data_AF-A0A258F8V9-F1
#
_entry.id   AF-A0A258F8V9-F1
#
_cell.length_a   1.000
_cell.length_b   1.000
_cell.length_c   1.000
_cell.angle_alpha   90.00
_cell.angle_beta   90.00
_cell.angle_gamma   90.00
#
_symmetry.space_group_name_H-M   'P 1'
#
loop_
_entity.id
_entity.type
_entity.pdbx_description
1 polymer ?
#
loop_
_entity_poly.entity_id
_entity_poly.type
_entity_poly.pdbx_seq_one_letter_code
_entity_poly.pdbx_strand_id
1 'polypeptide(L)'
;MILVKKKDTFATIVTKISILKMHSSYKKHLLLLSSLSIVLQFLSCSKPKEDYNFTAVAFTVPTRVPGEADEQTKEMIKRVVHTASKIDAKSAPFVLNNLKAASLARELEGLTGNKKVNTLFMYGIELLNIGKNEESITTLKEVLTAIEAINVPSKADKIFTVKKQLAIAYMRKAEQDNCLANHTNESCIIPISTKAQHVLKEGSQQAIVLLNELLAHNPNDYECQNLLNIAHMTLGQYPDKVPSQFRIPEAYFARSADFPHFTDIAMNLGVDDKKKAGGTCVDDFNGDGYLDIIAASWGFDDQIKYFENDKAGGFTDKTFNAGLKGVFGGKNLRHADYNNDGHMDFIILRGAWLHASGAIPNSLMRNNGDGTFTDVTIESGTYSLNPTQTAVWIDVNLDGWMDLFIANEWSPTKPSKSELFLNQADGTFKNIAIEARITATGYFKGVATGDVNNDMYPDLYLSNYNGLNTLYINTTEETGKPSFKIATKEAGVSNPIHSFPTWMFDYNNDGHEDIFVSGFSSAITPPSEMMIKNIKNNSVVDHRPLLYKNNGNGTFTEVSLQVNLNEPIATMGCNFGDLDNDGFLDFYLATGDPSYFSIVPNRMYRNVNGKAFEDVTFSGGFGHIQKGHAIGFGDMDYDGDQDIYAVMGGAFEGDVFGNLLFENPIGNKNNWINIVLEGKRSNRLAMGAKIIITIEENGKKRHIYHSVGTDASFGGNSIMAEIGLGKASIIKKIEIKWPHFSKEITVYENIKVNQTIKIIEGENTVQILNLPKTPFKTHSDMQHHNH
;
A
#
# COMPACT_ATOMS: atom_id res chain seq x y z
N MET A 1 -64.36 0.85 10.20
CA MET A 1 -64.57 -0.56 10.59
C MET A 1 -63.49 -0.89 11.61
N ILE A 2 -63.73 -1.13 12.90
CA ILE A 2 -64.67 -2.02 13.64
C ILE A 2 -64.02 -3.38 13.97
N LEU A 3 -63.97 -3.71 15.28
CA LEU A 3 -63.47 -4.94 15.94
C LEU A 3 -61.94 -5.21 15.83
N VAL A 4 -61.14 -5.47 16.87
CA VAL A 4 -61.30 -5.69 18.33
C VAL A 4 -61.80 -7.07 18.80
N LYS A 5 -60.89 -8.01 19.14
CA LYS A 5 -60.73 -8.58 20.52
C LYS A 5 -59.58 -9.61 20.71
N LYS A 6 -59.18 -9.71 21.99
CA LYS A 6 -58.63 -10.80 22.84
C LYS A 6 -58.59 -12.27 22.31
N LYS A 7 -57.92 -13.25 22.93
CA LYS A 7 -56.76 -13.43 23.90
C LYS A 7 -56.83 -14.91 24.40
N ASP A 8 -55.76 -15.43 25.01
CA ASP A 8 -55.72 -16.56 26.00
C ASP A 8 -55.84 -18.06 25.59
N THR A 9 -54.70 -18.78 25.68
CA THR A 9 -54.43 -19.86 26.70
C THR A 9 -54.96 -21.33 26.59
N PHE A 10 -54.04 -22.25 26.21
CA PHE A 10 -53.79 -23.66 26.71
C PHE A 10 -54.61 -24.92 26.31
N ALA A 11 -53.95 -26.09 26.52
CA ALA A 11 -54.47 -27.48 26.74
C ALA A 11 -54.94 -28.33 25.51
N THR A 12 -54.76 -29.67 25.36
CA THR A 12 -54.02 -30.78 26.08
C THR A 12 -53.85 -32.02 25.13
N ILE A 13 -53.16 -33.10 25.58
CA ILE A 13 -53.06 -34.51 25.07
C ILE A 13 -51.72 -34.80 24.34
N VAL A 14 -50.71 -35.55 24.83
CA VAL A 14 -50.56 -36.81 25.61
C VAL A 14 -50.54 -38.07 24.70
N THR A 15 -49.40 -38.80 24.62
CA THR A 15 -49.12 -40.06 25.38
C THR A 15 -47.61 -40.42 25.40
N LYS A 16 -47.21 -41.22 26.42
CA LYS A 16 -45.86 -41.69 26.85
C LYS A 16 -45.15 -42.59 25.81
N ILE A 17 -43.83 -42.89 25.89
CA ILE A 17 -43.06 -43.77 26.83
C ILE A 17 -41.54 -43.59 26.53
N SER A 18 -40.50 -43.77 27.36
CA SER A 18 -40.21 -43.83 28.83
C SER A 18 -38.66 -43.98 29.03
N ILE A 19 -38.15 -44.24 30.26
CA ILE A 19 -36.75 -44.61 30.63
C ILE A 19 -35.74 -43.42 30.62
N LEU A 20 -35.11 -42.91 31.71
CA LEU A 20 -34.49 -43.38 32.99
C LEU A 20 -33.05 -43.95 32.84
N LYS A 21 -32.03 -43.62 33.66
CA LYS A 21 -31.92 -42.81 34.91
C LYS A 21 -30.46 -42.30 35.13
N MET A 22 -30.25 -41.42 36.13
CA MET A 22 -28.95 -40.81 36.54
C MET A 22 -28.04 -41.74 37.37
N HIS A 23 -26.70 -41.49 37.41
CA HIS A 23 -25.98 -40.99 38.60
C HIS A 23 -24.52 -40.53 38.33
N SER A 24 -23.66 -40.38 39.37
CA SER A 24 -22.74 -39.22 39.53
C SER A 24 -21.41 -39.47 40.27
N SER A 25 -20.55 -38.43 40.36
CA SER A 25 -19.33 -38.23 41.21
C SER A 25 -18.00 -38.82 40.68
N TYR A 26 -16.77 -38.38 41.07
CA TYR A 26 -16.29 -37.56 42.22
C TYR A 26 -15.20 -36.52 41.82
N LYS A 27 -14.68 -35.73 42.79
CA LYS A 27 -13.61 -34.71 42.62
C LYS A 27 -12.78 -34.55 43.94
N LYS A 28 -11.51 -34.11 43.83
CA LYS A 28 -10.53 -33.63 44.86
C LYS A 28 -9.57 -34.60 45.61
N HIS A 29 -8.28 -34.46 45.29
CA HIS A 29 -7.13 -34.06 46.16
C HIS A 29 -6.48 -34.92 47.29
N LEU A 30 -5.12 -34.86 47.27
CA LEU A 30 -4.14 -34.57 48.37
C LEU A 30 -3.37 -35.69 49.15
N LEU A 31 -2.06 -35.77 48.85
CA LEU A 31 -0.86 -35.66 49.75
C LEU A 31 -0.30 -36.82 50.65
N LEU A 32 1.06 -36.95 50.58
CA LEU A 32 2.05 -37.43 51.60
C LEU A 32 2.10 -38.96 51.91
N LEU A 33 3.23 -39.60 52.31
CA LEU A 33 4.64 -39.16 52.58
C LEU A 33 5.66 -40.35 52.55
N SER A 34 6.96 -40.03 52.49
CA SER A 34 8.16 -40.84 52.90
C SER A 34 8.56 -42.04 52.00
N SER A 35 9.84 -42.46 51.86
CA SER A 35 11.20 -41.93 52.16
C SER A 35 12.24 -42.80 51.36
N LEU A 36 13.58 -42.81 51.47
CA LEU A 36 14.62 -42.26 52.39
C LEU A 36 16.02 -42.28 51.66
N SER A 37 17.10 -41.85 52.35
CA SER A 37 18.53 -42.23 52.13
C SER A 37 19.32 -41.57 50.98
N ILE A 38 20.62 -41.21 51.09
CA ILE A 38 21.58 -40.84 52.18
C ILE A 38 22.93 -40.47 51.48
N VAL A 39 23.93 -39.68 51.95
CA VAL A 39 24.15 -38.49 52.84
C VAL A 39 25.66 -38.09 52.67
N LEU A 40 26.21 -37.09 53.41
CA LEU A 40 27.60 -36.55 53.38
C LEU A 40 27.91 -35.56 52.22
N GLN A 41 28.96 -34.69 52.22
CA GLN A 41 29.62 -33.77 53.20
C GLN A 41 30.79 -33.05 52.42
N PHE A 42 31.38 -31.88 52.74
CA PHE A 42 31.19 -30.79 53.73
C PHE A 42 31.81 -29.48 53.09
N LEU A 43 32.45 -28.41 53.66
CA LEU A 43 32.86 -27.96 55.00
C LEU A 43 33.15 -26.41 55.02
N SER A 44 32.34 -25.58 55.71
CA SER A 44 32.65 -24.17 56.15
C SER A 44 32.94 -23.06 55.09
N CYS A 45 32.74 -21.74 55.33
CA CYS A 45 32.46 -21.02 56.57
C CYS A 45 31.72 -19.65 56.42
N SER A 46 31.01 -19.23 57.48
CA SER A 46 30.58 -17.84 57.84
C SER A 46 29.61 -17.02 56.93
N LYS A 47 28.86 -16.12 57.57
CA LYS A 47 27.65 -15.37 57.15
C LYS A 47 27.69 -13.95 57.82
N PRO A 48 26.72 -13.00 57.71
CA PRO A 48 25.46 -12.94 56.92
C PRO A 48 25.11 -11.56 56.27
N LYS A 49 23.87 -11.47 55.74
CA LYS A 49 23.04 -10.27 55.40
C LYS A 49 23.36 -9.54 54.09
N GLU A 50 22.38 -9.00 53.35
CA GLU A 50 20.90 -8.98 53.54
C GLU A 50 20.14 -9.20 52.20
N ASP A 51 18.88 -9.63 52.27
CA ASP A 51 18.18 -10.28 51.14
C ASP A 51 17.44 -9.34 50.17
N TYR A 52 17.59 -9.57 48.86
CA TYR A 52 16.62 -9.17 47.83
C TYR A 52 16.27 -10.40 46.98
N ASN A 53 15.02 -10.88 47.10
CA ASN A 53 14.53 -12.04 46.34
C ASN A 53 14.17 -11.66 44.91
N PHE A 54 15.09 -11.87 43.96
CA PHE A 54 14.72 -12.08 42.56
C PHE A 54 14.48 -13.56 42.31
N THR A 55 13.20 -13.96 42.24
CA THR A 55 12.80 -15.24 41.68
C THR A 55 13.00 -15.20 40.17
N ALA A 56 14.20 -15.60 39.72
CA ALA A 56 14.50 -15.76 38.31
C ALA A 56 13.60 -16.85 37.71
N VAL A 57 12.55 -16.44 36.99
CA VAL A 57 11.77 -17.33 36.14
C VAL A 57 12.67 -17.74 34.99
N ALA A 58 13.17 -18.98 35.02
CA ALA A 58 13.96 -19.53 33.94
C ALA A 58 13.06 -19.79 32.73
N PHE A 59 12.90 -18.77 31.87
CA PHE A 59 12.29 -18.93 30.56
C PHE A 59 13.13 -19.88 29.72
N THR A 60 12.67 -21.13 29.59
CA THR A 60 13.19 -22.06 28.59
C THR A 60 12.70 -21.59 27.23
N VAL A 61 13.45 -20.68 26.61
CA VAL A 61 13.26 -20.28 25.21
C VAL A 61 13.27 -21.56 24.36
N PRO A 62 12.19 -21.89 23.64
CA PRO A 62 12.21 -23.00 22.70
C PRO A 62 13.25 -22.69 21.63
N THR A 63 14.23 -23.57 21.42
CA THR A 63 15.22 -23.42 20.36
C THR A 63 14.56 -23.63 19.00
N ARG A 64 13.89 -22.58 18.50
CA ARG A 64 13.32 -22.44 17.17
C ARG A 64 14.39 -22.83 16.16
N VAL A 65 14.07 -23.74 15.23
CA VAL A 65 14.96 -23.99 14.09
C VAL A 65 15.04 -22.67 13.30
N PRO A 66 16.24 -22.11 13.03
CA PRO A 66 16.36 -20.82 12.36
C PRO A 66 15.54 -20.77 11.07
N GLY A 67 14.57 -19.86 11.05
CA GLY A 67 13.65 -19.64 9.94
C GLY A 67 12.51 -20.65 9.73
N GLU A 68 12.13 -21.42 10.75
CA GLU A 68 10.75 -21.92 10.82
C GLU A 68 9.79 -20.86 11.39
N ALA A 69 8.56 -20.83 10.88
CA ALA A 69 7.43 -20.16 11.54
C ALA A 69 7.13 -20.82 12.91
N ASP A 70 6.67 -20.04 13.88
CA ASP A 70 6.11 -20.56 15.15
C ASP A 70 4.73 -21.21 14.92
N GLU A 71 4.13 -21.81 15.96
CA GLU A 71 2.89 -22.57 15.82
C GLU A 71 1.62 -21.71 15.64
N GLN A 72 1.59 -20.46 16.14
CA GLN A 72 0.49 -19.52 15.83
C GLN A 72 0.57 -19.09 14.36
N THR A 73 1.76 -18.71 13.90
CA THR A 73 2.04 -18.37 12.51
C THR A 73 1.74 -19.54 11.57
N LYS A 74 2.18 -20.76 11.88
CA LYS A 74 1.84 -21.98 11.12
C LYS A 74 0.33 -22.21 11.05
N GLU A 75 -0.41 -21.92 12.11
CA GLU A 75 -1.87 -22.07 12.12
C GLU A 75 -2.59 -21.01 11.28
N MET A 76 -2.12 -19.76 11.29
CA MET A 76 -2.65 -18.72 10.41
C MET A 76 -2.28 -18.93 8.93
N ILE A 77 -1.07 -19.41 8.63
CA ILE A 77 -0.68 -19.84 7.27
C ILE A 77 -1.66 -20.90 6.74
N LYS A 78 -1.96 -21.94 7.53
CA LYS A 78 -2.97 -22.96 7.17
C LYS A 78 -4.34 -22.33 6.86
N ARG A 79 -4.76 -21.30 7.60
CA ARG A 79 -6.05 -20.61 7.43
C ARG A 79 -6.10 -19.73 6.19
N VAL A 80 -5.04 -18.98 5.89
CA VAL A 80 -4.90 -18.20 4.65
C VAL A 80 -4.93 -19.13 3.44
N VAL A 81 -4.10 -20.19 3.44
CA VAL A 81 -4.07 -21.18 2.34
C VAL A 81 -5.42 -21.90 2.19
N HIS A 82 -6.06 -22.34 3.28
CA HIS A 82 -7.34 -23.05 3.25
C HIS A 82 -8.56 -22.16 2.92
N THR A 83 -8.45 -20.83 3.03
CA THR A 83 -9.48 -19.90 2.56
C THR A 83 -9.27 -19.57 1.08
N ALA A 84 -8.03 -19.26 0.68
CA ALA A 84 -7.66 -19.07 -0.72
C ALA A 84 -7.97 -20.30 -1.60
N SER A 85 -7.71 -21.53 -1.11
CA SER A 85 -7.97 -22.78 -1.85
C SER A 85 -9.46 -23.11 -2.09
N LYS A 86 -10.39 -22.29 -1.61
CA LYS A 86 -11.85 -22.42 -1.83
C LYS A 86 -12.38 -21.47 -2.89
N ILE A 87 -11.53 -20.57 -3.41
CA ILE A 87 -11.93 -19.57 -4.40
C ILE A 87 -12.16 -20.27 -5.74
N ASP A 88 -13.40 -20.21 -6.23
CA ASP A 88 -13.71 -20.69 -7.59
C ASP A 88 -13.05 -19.76 -8.61
N ALA A 89 -12.08 -20.29 -9.34
CA ALA A 89 -11.38 -19.61 -10.42
C ALA A 89 -12.32 -19.09 -11.52
N LYS A 90 -13.50 -19.69 -11.72
CA LYS A 90 -14.51 -19.18 -12.68
C LYS A 90 -15.24 -17.93 -12.17
N SER A 91 -15.25 -17.70 -10.86
CA SER A 91 -15.86 -16.53 -10.20
C SER A 91 -14.87 -15.39 -9.95
N ALA A 92 -13.57 -15.70 -9.83
CA ALA A 92 -12.54 -14.74 -9.43
C ALA A 92 -12.14 -13.82 -10.61
N PRO A 93 -12.21 -12.48 -10.48
CA PRO A 93 -12.01 -11.59 -11.62
C PRO A 93 -10.56 -11.60 -12.13
N PHE A 94 -9.57 -11.37 -11.26
CA PHE A 94 -8.19 -11.07 -11.68
C PHE A 94 -7.12 -12.06 -11.18
N VAL A 95 -7.53 -13.23 -10.67
CA VAL A 95 -6.62 -14.26 -10.11
C VAL A 95 -7.04 -15.66 -10.55
N LEU A 96 -6.16 -16.64 -10.33
CA LEU A 96 -6.33 -18.05 -10.73
C LEU A 96 -6.49 -18.20 -12.25
N ASN A 97 -5.81 -17.33 -13.00
CA ASN A 97 -5.86 -17.27 -14.46
C ASN A 97 -5.30 -18.57 -15.07
N ASN A 98 -4.30 -19.18 -14.44
CA ASN A 98 -3.80 -20.51 -14.78
C ASN A 98 -4.88 -21.61 -14.71
N LEU A 99 -5.73 -21.62 -13.67
CA LEU A 99 -6.84 -22.56 -13.51
C LEU A 99 -7.98 -22.28 -14.50
N LYS A 100 -8.26 -21.00 -14.81
CA LYS A 100 -9.21 -20.60 -15.86
C LYS A 100 -8.75 -21.10 -17.23
N ALA A 101 -7.51 -20.81 -17.61
CA ALA A 101 -6.91 -21.27 -18.87
C ALA A 101 -6.99 -22.79 -19.00
N ALA A 102 -6.64 -23.54 -17.94
CA ALA A 102 -6.75 -25.00 -17.92
C ALA A 102 -8.20 -25.52 -18.02
N SER A 103 -9.19 -24.80 -17.48
CA SER A 103 -10.62 -25.13 -17.68
C SER A 103 -11.06 -24.90 -19.11
N LEU A 104 -10.73 -23.75 -19.69
CA LEU A 104 -11.08 -23.37 -21.06
C LEU A 104 -10.45 -24.33 -22.08
N ALA A 105 -9.21 -24.77 -21.86
CA ALA A 105 -8.53 -25.76 -22.67
C ALA A 105 -9.31 -27.09 -22.75
N ARG A 106 -9.75 -27.64 -21.60
CA ARG A 106 -10.59 -28.85 -21.55
C ARG A 106 -11.97 -28.65 -22.17
N GLU A 107 -12.56 -27.46 -21.99
CA GLU A 107 -13.87 -27.14 -22.55
C GLU A 107 -13.84 -27.04 -24.09
N LEU A 108 -12.69 -26.74 -24.71
CA LEU A 108 -12.54 -26.66 -26.17
C LEU A 108 -12.64 -28.01 -26.88
N GLU A 109 -12.28 -29.14 -26.25
CA GLU A 109 -12.21 -30.46 -26.87
C GLU A 109 -13.57 -30.92 -27.45
N GLY A 110 -14.68 -30.50 -26.83
CA GLY A 110 -16.04 -30.86 -27.24
C GLY A 110 -16.81 -29.79 -28.02
N LEU A 111 -16.19 -28.65 -28.38
CA LEU A 111 -16.90 -27.49 -28.92
C LEU A 111 -16.73 -27.29 -30.43
N THR A 112 -17.80 -26.82 -31.07
CA THR A 112 -17.85 -26.48 -32.51
C THR A 112 -18.49 -25.12 -32.77
N GLY A 113 -18.31 -24.60 -33.99
CA GLY A 113 -18.92 -23.34 -34.46
C GLY A 113 -18.59 -22.12 -33.58
N ASN A 114 -19.54 -21.16 -33.49
CA ASN A 114 -19.36 -19.94 -32.70
C ASN A 114 -19.07 -20.22 -31.21
N LYS A 115 -19.50 -21.37 -30.65
CA LYS A 115 -19.14 -21.72 -29.27
C LYS A 115 -17.64 -22.00 -29.14
N LYS A 116 -17.04 -22.80 -30.03
CA LYS A 116 -15.58 -23.02 -30.03
C LYS A 116 -14.85 -21.69 -30.16
N VAL A 117 -15.25 -20.85 -31.13
CA VAL A 117 -14.60 -19.56 -31.39
C VAL A 117 -14.63 -18.61 -30.19
N ASN A 118 -15.79 -18.48 -29.52
CA ASN A 118 -15.90 -17.67 -28.30
C ASN A 118 -15.02 -18.22 -27.16
N THR A 119 -15.03 -19.53 -26.91
CA THR A 119 -14.21 -20.15 -25.85
C THR A 119 -12.71 -20.06 -26.17
N LEU A 120 -12.34 -20.19 -27.44
CA LEU A 120 -10.95 -20.09 -27.92
C LEU A 120 -10.41 -18.67 -27.78
N PHE A 121 -11.25 -17.66 -28.02
CA PHE A 121 -10.90 -16.27 -27.72
C PHE A 121 -10.65 -16.07 -26.22
N MET A 122 -11.56 -16.51 -25.34
CA MET A 122 -11.36 -16.42 -23.89
C MET A 122 -10.09 -17.17 -23.43
N TYR A 123 -9.79 -18.32 -24.03
CA TYR A 123 -8.55 -19.06 -23.76
C TYR A 123 -7.31 -18.26 -24.16
N GLY A 124 -7.31 -17.61 -25.34
CA GLY A 124 -6.26 -16.69 -25.77
C GLY A 124 -6.04 -15.52 -24.82
N ILE A 125 -7.11 -14.98 -24.21
CA ILE A 125 -7.00 -13.93 -23.18
C ILE A 125 -6.44 -14.49 -21.87
N GLU A 126 -6.89 -15.65 -21.39
CA GLU A 126 -6.34 -16.22 -20.16
C GLU A 126 -4.88 -16.69 -20.32
N LEU A 127 -4.44 -17.07 -21.53
CA LEU A 127 -3.02 -17.27 -21.87
C LEU A 127 -2.19 -15.97 -21.72
N LEU A 128 -2.74 -14.83 -22.13
CA LEU A 128 -2.12 -13.51 -21.92
C LEU A 128 -2.10 -13.12 -20.43
N ASN A 129 -3.16 -13.43 -19.69
CA ASN A 129 -3.25 -13.20 -18.25
C ASN A 129 -2.27 -14.05 -17.41
N ILE A 130 -1.64 -15.08 -18.00
CA ILE A 130 -0.57 -15.88 -17.38
C ILE A 130 0.79 -15.73 -18.07
N GLY A 131 0.97 -14.70 -18.89
CA GLY A 131 2.27 -14.37 -19.50
C GLY A 131 2.73 -15.34 -20.59
N LYS A 132 1.88 -16.27 -21.03
CA LYS A 132 2.10 -17.18 -22.16
C LYS A 132 1.83 -16.47 -23.48
N ASN A 133 2.62 -15.42 -23.74
CA ASN A 133 2.39 -14.46 -24.83
C ASN A 133 2.38 -15.12 -26.21
N GLU A 134 3.30 -16.05 -26.50
CA GLU A 134 3.38 -16.73 -27.80
C GLU A 134 2.20 -17.69 -28.06
N GLU A 135 1.76 -18.42 -27.02
CA GLU A 135 0.57 -19.26 -27.09
C GLU A 135 -0.68 -18.39 -27.30
N SER A 136 -0.82 -17.27 -26.57
CA SER A 136 -1.89 -16.30 -26.77
C SER A 136 -1.92 -15.75 -28.20
N ILE A 137 -0.78 -15.28 -28.73
CA ILE A 137 -0.64 -14.80 -30.12
C ILE A 137 -1.08 -15.88 -31.12
N THR A 138 -0.72 -17.14 -30.87
CA THR A 138 -1.06 -18.27 -31.75
C THR A 138 -2.56 -18.59 -31.70
N THR A 139 -3.15 -18.65 -30.49
CA THR A 139 -4.58 -18.87 -30.28
C THR A 139 -5.42 -17.73 -30.88
N LEU A 140 -5.03 -16.47 -30.70
CA LEU A 140 -5.74 -15.31 -31.25
C LEU A 140 -5.68 -15.28 -32.79
N LYS A 141 -4.60 -15.79 -33.40
CA LYS A 141 -4.54 -16.04 -34.86
C LYS A 141 -5.51 -17.13 -35.31
N GLU A 142 -5.61 -18.28 -34.60
CA GLU A 142 -6.64 -19.30 -34.89
C GLU A 142 -8.06 -18.72 -34.78
N VAL A 143 -8.32 -17.88 -33.78
CA VAL A 143 -9.61 -17.18 -33.60
C VAL A 143 -9.95 -16.31 -34.81
N LEU A 144 -9.01 -15.52 -35.35
CA LEU A 144 -9.25 -14.71 -36.56
C LEU A 144 -9.64 -15.60 -37.74
N THR A 145 -8.84 -16.63 -38.05
CA THR A 145 -9.13 -17.58 -39.14
C THR A 145 -10.48 -18.29 -38.96
N ALA A 146 -10.82 -18.66 -37.72
CA ALA A 146 -12.08 -19.32 -37.40
C ALA A 146 -13.29 -18.38 -37.49
N ILE A 147 -13.14 -17.08 -37.17
CA ILE A 147 -14.17 -16.05 -37.40
C ILE A 147 -14.37 -15.83 -38.91
N GLU A 148 -13.29 -15.79 -39.69
CA GLU A 148 -13.35 -15.66 -41.14
C GLU A 148 -14.10 -16.82 -41.81
N ALA A 149 -13.90 -18.05 -41.32
CA ALA A 149 -14.58 -19.25 -41.81
C ALA A 149 -16.09 -19.35 -41.49
N ILE A 150 -16.62 -18.54 -40.57
CA ILE A 150 -18.05 -18.59 -40.15
C ILE A 150 -18.84 -17.32 -40.47
N ASN A 151 -20.14 -17.46 -40.70
CA ASN A 151 -21.06 -16.34 -40.77
C ASN A 151 -21.59 -16.02 -39.36
N VAL A 152 -21.29 -14.83 -38.84
CA VAL A 152 -21.68 -14.38 -37.50
C VAL A 152 -22.11 -12.91 -37.51
N PRO A 153 -23.10 -12.51 -36.69
CA PRO A 153 -23.39 -11.10 -36.43
C PRO A 153 -22.15 -10.36 -35.90
N SER A 154 -22.03 -9.07 -36.24
CA SER A 154 -20.92 -8.21 -35.80
C SER A 154 -19.52 -8.77 -36.14
N LYS A 155 -19.38 -9.42 -37.30
CA LYS A 155 -18.11 -10.03 -37.73
C LYS A 155 -16.95 -9.03 -37.78
N ALA A 156 -17.20 -7.79 -38.22
CA ALA A 156 -16.19 -6.72 -38.23
C ALA A 156 -15.75 -6.37 -36.79
N ASP A 157 -16.71 -6.07 -35.91
CA ASP A 157 -16.49 -5.70 -34.50
C ASP A 157 -15.73 -6.81 -33.73
N LYS A 158 -16.06 -8.09 -34.01
CA LYS A 158 -15.32 -9.25 -33.49
C LYS A 158 -13.87 -9.29 -33.99
N ILE A 159 -13.65 -9.13 -35.30
CA ILE A 159 -12.30 -9.09 -35.88
C ILE A 159 -11.49 -7.92 -35.30
N PHE A 160 -12.09 -6.74 -35.15
CA PHE A 160 -11.48 -5.58 -34.50
C PHE A 160 -11.05 -5.91 -33.06
N THR A 161 -11.96 -6.49 -32.27
CA THR A 161 -11.69 -6.86 -30.87
C THR A 161 -10.54 -7.87 -30.75
N VAL A 162 -10.52 -8.90 -31.61
CA VAL A 162 -9.46 -9.92 -31.61
C VAL A 162 -8.13 -9.34 -32.11
N LYS A 163 -8.13 -8.47 -33.13
CA LYS A 163 -6.92 -7.77 -33.58
C LYS A 163 -6.35 -6.82 -32.52
N LYS A 164 -7.21 -6.12 -31.77
CA LYS A 164 -6.79 -5.27 -30.63
C LYS A 164 -6.12 -6.10 -29.54
N GLN A 165 -6.71 -7.23 -29.16
CA GLN A 165 -6.12 -8.16 -28.18
C GLN A 165 -4.82 -8.81 -28.69
N LEU A 166 -4.72 -9.12 -29.99
CA LEU A 166 -3.49 -9.60 -30.61
C LEU A 166 -2.37 -8.54 -30.61
N ALA A 167 -2.70 -7.26 -30.80
CA ALA A 167 -1.73 -6.16 -30.78
C ALA A 167 -1.10 -5.97 -29.38
N ILE A 168 -1.90 -6.03 -28.30
CA ILE A 168 -1.35 -5.98 -26.94
C ILE A 168 -0.58 -7.25 -26.57
N ALA A 169 -1.01 -8.43 -27.03
CA ALA A 169 -0.24 -9.67 -26.83
C ALA A 169 1.15 -9.60 -27.49
N TYR A 170 1.25 -9.02 -28.68
CA TYR A 170 2.54 -8.73 -29.32
C TYR A 170 3.39 -7.70 -28.57
N MET A 171 2.80 -6.69 -27.95
CA MET A 171 3.53 -5.74 -27.09
C MET A 171 4.02 -6.38 -25.80
N ARG A 172 3.20 -7.17 -25.10
CA ARG A 172 3.63 -7.95 -23.92
C ARG A 172 4.72 -8.96 -24.26
N LYS A 173 4.68 -9.57 -25.47
CA LYS A 173 5.78 -10.40 -25.99
C LYS A 173 7.06 -9.58 -26.20
N ALA A 174 6.97 -8.43 -26.87
CA ALA A 174 8.11 -7.54 -27.11
C ALA A 174 8.77 -7.10 -25.79
N GLU A 175 7.96 -6.69 -24.82
CA GLU A 175 8.40 -6.30 -23.48
C GLU A 175 9.06 -7.47 -22.74
N GLN A 176 8.41 -8.62 -22.65
CA GLN A 176 8.94 -9.81 -21.98
C GLN A 176 10.26 -10.29 -22.61
N ASP A 177 10.32 -10.36 -23.94
CA ASP A 177 11.52 -10.73 -24.69
C ASP A 177 12.70 -9.79 -24.37
N ASN A 178 12.47 -8.47 -24.41
CA ASN A 178 13.54 -7.49 -24.20
C ASN A 178 13.93 -7.35 -22.72
N CYS A 179 12.99 -7.50 -21.78
CA CYS A 179 13.30 -7.54 -20.35
C CYS A 179 14.06 -8.82 -19.94
N LEU A 180 13.94 -9.92 -20.69
CA LEU A 180 14.77 -11.12 -20.47
C LEU A 180 16.15 -11.03 -21.12
N ALA A 181 16.33 -10.14 -22.11
CA ALA A 181 17.56 -10.04 -22.91
C ALA A 181 18.45 -8.83 -22.56
N ASN A 182 17.86 -7.67 -22.24
CA ASN A 182 18.56 -6.38 -22.09
C ASN A 182 17.81 -5.43 -21.11
N HIS A 183 17.34 -5.92 -19.96
CA HIS A 183 16.74 -5.04 -18.95
C HIS A 183 17.80 -4.11 -18.32
N THR A 184 17.38 -2.90 -17.98
CA THR A 184 18.19 -1.82 -17.37
C THR A 184 17.30 -0.95 -16.49
N ASN A 185 17.87 -0.15 -15.60
CA ASN A 185 17.16 0.87 -14.83
C ASN A 185 16.51 1.99 -15.68
N GLU A 186 16.82 2.10 -16.98
CA GLU A 186 16.11 2.98 -17.92
C GLU A 186 14.93 2.28 -18.63
N SER A 187 14.74 0.98 -18.44
CA SER A 187 13.67 0.20 -19.08
C SER A 187 12.29 0.60 -18.57
N CYS A 188 11.29 0.54 -19.46
CA CYS A 188 9.88 0.84 -19.16
C CYS A 188 9.58 2.28 -18.67
N ILE A 189 10.55 3.21 -18.68
CA ILE A 189 10.30 4.65 -18.48
C ILE A 189 9.93 5.29 -19.83
N ILE A 190 8.92 6.16 -19.87
CA ILE A 190 8.64 7.04 -21.03
C ILE A 190 9.07 8.48 -20.76
N PRO A 191 9.56 9.22 -21.78
CA PRO A 191 9.82 8.78 -23.15
C PRO A 191 11.00 7.79 -23.23
N ILE A 192 10.83 6.68 -23.95
CA ILE A 192 11.79 5.55 -23.91
C ILE A 192 13.15 5.98 -24.44
N SER A 193 14.18 5.85 -23.59
CA SER A 193 15.55 6.26 -23.90
C SER A 193 16.16 5.44 -25.04
N THR A 194 17.29 5.90 -25.59
CA THR A 194 18.02 5.17 -26.62
C THR A 194 18.67 3.87 -26.11
N LYS A 195 18.92 3.75 -24.81
CA LYS A 195 19.41 2.50 -24.18
C LYS A 195 18.27 1.50 -23.94
N ALA A 196 17.08 1.99 -23.59
CA ALA A 196 15.89 1.20 -23.30
C ALA A 196 15.11 0.72 -24.55
N GLN A 197 15.59 1.01 -25.76
CA GLN A 197 14.96 0.59 -27.01
C GLN A 197 15.13 -0.92 -27.28
N HIS A 198 14.06 -1.54 -27.75
CA HIS A 198 13.98 -2.98 -27.98
C HIS A 198 14.99 -3.43 -29.05
N VAL A 199 15.86 -4.37 -28.68
CA VAL A 199 16.77 -5.09 -29.58
C VAL A 199 16.00 -6.19 -30.33
N LEU A 200 15.08 -6.89 -29.64
CA LEU A 200 14.19 -7.88 -30.20
C LEU A 200 12.92 -7.19 -30.71
N LYS A 201 12.96 -6.77 -31.98
CA LYS A 201 12.01 -5.79 -32.57
C LYS A 201 10.70 -6.37 -33.09
N GLU A 202 10.58 -7.70 -33.24
CA GLU A 202 9.45 -8.34 -33.92
C GLU A 202 8.10 -8.00 -33.28
N GLY A 203 7.96 -8.15 -31.95
CA GLY A 203 6.69 -7.90 -31.27
C GLY A 203 6.18 -6.46 -31.46
N SER A 204 7.04 -5.45 -31.24
CA SER A 204 6.66 -4.04 -31.46
C SER A 204 6.33 -3.77 -32.93
N GLN A 205 7.05 -4.38 -33.89
CA GLN A 205 6.76 -4.24 -35.32
C GLN A 205 5.40 -4.85 -35.70
N GLN A 206 5.08 -6.05 -35.21
CA GLN A 206 3.80 -6.71 -35.45
C GLN A 206 2.63 -5.96 -34.79
N ALA A 207 2.84 -5.40 -33.59
CA ALA A 207 1.88 -4.52 -32.94
C ALA A 207 1.61 -3.25 -33.77
N ILE A 208 2.64 -2.58 -34.29
CA ILE A 208 2.50 -1.39 -35.14
C ILE A 208 1.66 -1.67 -36.39
N VAL A 209 1.82 -2.83 -37.05
CA VAL A 209 0.99 -3.21 -38.20
C VAL A 209 -0.48 -3.28 -37.81
N LEU A 210 -0.81 -4.02 -36.76
CA LEU A 210 -2.19 -4.16 -36.28
C LEU A 210 -2.79 -2.84 -35.80
N LEU A 211 -2.01 -2.02 -35.09
CA LEU A 211 -2.46 -0.73 -34.56
C LEU A 211 -2.79 0.27 -35.68
N ASN A 212 -2.03 0.27 -36.78
CA ASN A 212 -2.35 1.08 -37.94
C ASN A 212 -3.63 0.59 -38.65
N GLU A 213 -3.87 -0.73 -38.75
CA GLU A 213 -5.15 -1.26 -39.27
C GLU A 213 -6.34 -0.89 -38.38
N LEU A 214 -6.18 -1.01 -37.06
CA LEU A 214 -7.22 -0.68 -36.06
C LEU A 214 -7.56 0.82 -36.11
N LEU A 215 -6.56 1.70 -36.15
CA LEU A 215 -6.76 3.15 -36.20
C LEU A 215 -7.21 3.66 -37.58
N ALA A 216 -6.98 2.91 -38.66
CA ALA A 216 -7.61 3.17 -39.95
C ALA A 216 -9.11 2.83 -39.96
N HIS A 217 -9.56 1.90 -39.12
CA HIS A 217 -10.97 1.54 -38.96
C HIS A 217 -11.69 2.43 -37.92
N ASN A 218 -11.08 2.61 -36.75
CA ASN A 218 -11.56 3.49 -35.68
C ASN A 218 -10.44 4.46 -35.24
N PRO A 219 -10.29 5.63 -35.87
CA PRO A 219 -9.27 6.61 -35.49
C PRO A 219 -9.48 7.20 -34.09
N ASN A 220 -10.63 6.95 -33.44
CA ASN A 220 -10.94 7.42 -32.08
C ASN A 220 -10.64 6.37 -30.98
N ASP A 221 -10.01 5.24 -31.31
CA ASP A 221 -9.56 4.26 -30.29
C ASP A 221 -8.31 4.78 -29.56
N TYR A 222 -8.53 5.52 -28.47
CA TYR A 222 -7.47 6.22 -27.73
C TYR A 222 -6.46 5.27 -27.07
N GLU A 223 -6.88 4.07 -26.65
CA GLU A 223 -5.97 3.03 -26.15
C GLU A 223 -5.00 2.58 -27.25
N CYS A 224 -5.49 2.39 -28.49
CA CYS A 224 -4.63 2.06 -29.64
C CYS A 224 -3.73 3.23 -30.05
N GLN A 225 -4.19 4.48 -29.93
CA GLN A 225 -3.33 5.66 -30.16
C GLN A 225 -2.16 5.70 -29.16
N ASN A 226 -2.42 5.48 -27.88
CA ASN A 226 -1.39 5.41 -26.85
C ASN A 226 -0.37 4.29 -27.15
N LEU A 227 -0.87 3.07 -27.38
CA LEU A 227 -0.03 1.90 -27.64
C LEU A 227 0.81 2.05 -28.92
N LEU A 228 0.31 2.76 -29.94
CA LEU A 228 1.07 3.07 -31.16
C LEU A 228 2.27 4.00 -30.88
N ASN A 229 2.11 5.00 -30.01
CA ASN A 229 3.23 5.88 -29.63
C ASN A 229 4.30 5.08 -28.89
N ILE A 230 3.91 4.30 -27.89
CA ILE A 230 4.81 3.44 -27.10
C ILE A 230 5.53 2.44 -28.02
N ALA A 231 4.82 1.77 -28.92
CA ALA A 231 5.43 0.83 -29.86
C ALA A 231 6.48 1.50 -30.78
N HIS A 232 6.23 2.72 -31.27
CA HIS A 232 7.25 3.47 -32.02
C HIS A 232 8.39 4.00 -31.14
N MET A 233 8.15 4.35 -29.86
CA MET A 233 9.22 4.69 -28.90
C MET A 233 10.15 3.50 -28.69
N THR A 234 9.63 2.28 -28.45
CA THR A 234 10.45 1.06 -28.26
C THR A 234 11.38 0.76 -29.45
N LEU A 235 11.08 1.27 -30.64
CA LEU A 235 11.86 1.05 -31.86
C LEU A 235 12.78 2.22 -32.25
N GLY A 236 12.81 3.32 -31.49
CA GLY A 236 13.53 4.54 -31.86
C GLY A 236 12.93 5.28 -33.06
N GLN A 237 11.59 5.23 -33.18
CA GLN A 237 10.84 5.74 -34.33
C GLN A 237 9.86 6.87 -33.99
N TYR A 238 9.62 7.11 -32.71
CA TYR A 238 8.95 8.32 -32.22
C TYR A 238 9.93 9.50 -32.28
N PRO A 239 9.48 10.73 -32.65
CA PRO A 239 8.12 11.09 -33.04
C PRO A 239 7.80 10.75 -34.50
N ASP A 240 8.82 10.71 -35.38
CA ASP A 240 8.68 10.85 -36.83
C ASP A 240 7.77 9.85 -37.53
N LYS A 241 7.76 8.58 -37.09
CA LYS A 241 6.95 7.52 -37.72
C LYS A 241 5.53 7.45 -37.18
N VAL A 242 5.22 8.11 -36.06
CA VAL A 242 3.84 8.19 -35.57
C VAL A 242 3.07 9.20 -36.43
N PRO A 243 1.93 8.82 -37.05
CA PRO A 243 1.07 9.74 -37.78
C PRO A 243 0.64 10.90 -36.89
N SER A 244 0.76 12.14 -37.37
CA SER A 244 0.57 13.35 -36.55
C SER A 244 -0.77 13.41 -35.81
N GLN A 245 -1.85 12.92 -36.43
CA GLN A 245 -3.18 12.82 -35.80
C GLN A 245 -3.28 11.87 -34.59
N PHE A 246 -2.30 10.97 -34.41
CA PHE A 246 -2.24 10.02 -33.28
C PHE A 246 -1.05 10.28 -32.34
N ARG A 247 -0.15 11.19 -32.69
CA ARG A 247 1.09 11.48 -31.97
C ARG A 247 0.83 12.19 -30.64
N ILE A 248 1.39 11.67 -29.55
CA ILE A 248 1.54 12.43 -28.30
C ILE A 248 2.60 13.53 -28.55
N PRO A 249 2.31 14.83 -28.33
CA PRO A 249 3.29 15.89 -28.59
C PRO A 249 4.53 15.76 -27.71
N GLU A 250 5.72 16.05 -28.25
CA GLU A 250 6.99 16.00 -27.49
C GLU A 250 6.99 16.98 -26.31
N ALA A 251 6.29 18.11 -26.43
CA ALA A 251 6.06 19.08 -25.37
C ALA A 251 5.24 18.54 -24.17
N TYR A 252 4.64 17.36 -24.28
CA TYR A 252 4.05 16.65 -23.14
C TYR A 252 5.14 16.08 -22.22
N PHE A 253 6.23 15.58 -22.79
CA PHE A 253 7.36 15.00 -22.07
C PHE A 253 8.40 16.03 -21.62
N ALA A 254 8.51 17.17 -22.33
CA ALA A 254 9.47 18.24 -22.02
C ALA A 254 9.06 19.14 -20.82
N ARG A 255 8.36 18.60 -19.82
CA ARG A 255 8.00 19.30 -18.58
C ARG A 255 9.18 19.35 -17.63
N SER A 256 9.33 20.47 -16.91
CA SER A 256 10.26 20.63 -15.78
C SER A 256 11.67 20.12 -16.05
N ALA A 257 12.21 20.48 -17.23
CA ALA A 257 13.40 19.87 -17.83
C ALA A 257 14.71 20.06 -17.04
N ASP A 258 14.75 20.98 -16.07
CA ASP A 258 15.91 21.24 -15.21
C ASP A 258 15.90 20.42 -13.90
N PHE A 259 14.87 19.58 -13.67
CA PHE A 259 14.78 18.76 -12.46
C PHE A 259 15.73 17.53 -12.51
N PRO A 260 16.46 17.20 -11.42
CA PRO A 260 17.37 16.05 -11.38
C PRO A 260 16.70 14.69 -11.64
N HIS A 261 17.43 13.78 -12.30
CA HIS A 261 16.95 12.46 -12.69
C HIS A 261 17.24 11.40 -11.61
N PHE A 262 16.20 10.86 -10.99
CA PHE A 262 16.30 9.82 -9.98
C PHE A 262 16.58 8.48 -10.65
N THR A 263 17.48 7.69 -10.05
CA THR A 263 17.98 6.45 -10.65
C THR A 263 17.41 5.25 -9.90
N ASP A 264 16.73 4.34 -10.61
CA ASP A 264 16.40 3.04 -10.01
C ASP A 264 17.67 2.21 -9.79
N ILE A 265 17.82 1.71 -8.56
CA ILE A 265 18.91 0.87 -8.10
C ILE A 265 18.43 -0.40 -7.37
N ALA A 266 17.12 -0.71 -7.36
CA ALA A 266 16.61 -1.87 -6.62
C ALA A 266 17.28 -3.20 -6.98
N MET A 267 17.55 -3.43 -8.27
CA MET A 267 18.26 -4.62 -8.77
C MET A 267 19.71 -4.69 -8.27
N ASN A 268 20.33 -3.54 -7.96
CA ASN A 268 21.69 -3.48 -7.43
C ASN A 268 21.69 -3.93 -5.97
N LEU A 269 20.69 -3.49 -5.21
CA LEU A 269 20.58 -3.74 -3.77
C LEU A 269 19.87 -5.07 -3.43
N GLY A 270 19.34 -5.78 -4.44
CA GLY A 270 18.65 -7.06 -4.29
C GLY A 270 17.22 -6.98 -3.76
N VAL A 271 16.57 -5.82 -3.91
CA VAL A 271 15.22 -5.53 -3.37
C VAL A 271 14.12 -5.50 -4.45
N ASP A 272 14.45 -5.86 -5.70
CA ASP A 272 13.60 -5.79 -6.90
C ASP A 272 12.60 -6.96 -7.05
N ASP A 273 12.05 -7.49 -5.94
CA ASP A 273 11.27 -8.75 -5.95
C ASP A 273 10.16 -8.76 -7.01
N LYS A 274 10.32 -9.63 -8.01
CA LYS A 274 9.56 -9.56 -9.26
C LYS A 274 8.18 -10.21 -9.14
N LYS A 275 7.19 -9.40 -8.76
CA LYS A 275 5.88 -9.85 -8.29
C LYS A 275 4.71 -9.04 -8.86
N LYS A 276 3.52 -9.28 -8.31
CA LYS A 276 2.27 -8.60 -8.64
C LYS A 276 2.07 -7.42 -7.68
N ALA A 277 1.12 -6.54 -8.03
CA ALA A 277 0.69 -5.43 -7.17
C ALA A 277 0.50 -5.85 -5.70
N GLY A 278 0.99 -5.06 -4.75
CA GLY A 278 0.81 -5.30 -3.32
C GLY A 278 1.14 -4.10 -2.43
N GLY A 279 1.73 -4.35 -1.26
CA GLY A 279 1.93 -3.37 -0.19
C GLY A 279 3.40 -3.20 0.19
N THR A 280 3.77 -2.07 0.79
CA THR A 280 5.12 -1.83 1.34
C THR A 280 5.06 -1.13 2.69
N CYS A 281 6.10 -1.30 3.50
CA CYS A 281 6.41 -0.57 4.73
C CYS A 281 7.92 -0.37 4.79
N VAL A 282 8.37 0.87 5.01
CA VAL A 282 9.78 1.24 5.17
C VAL A 282 9.94 1.79 6.59
N ASP A 283 10.65 1.09 7.47
CA ASP A 283 10.98 1.60 8.81
C ASP A 283 12.07 0.77 9.52
N ASP A 284 12.57 1.22 10.67
CA ASP A 284 13.49 0.46 11.53
C ASP A 284 12.76 -0.72 12.22
N PHE A 285 12.68 -1.86 11.52
CA PHE A 285 12.00 -3.05 12.03
C PHE A 285 12.81 -3.85 13.06
N ASN A 286 14.12 -3.64 13.16
CA ASN A 286 14.98 -4.42 14.05
C ASN A 286 15.49 -3.65 15.29
N GLY A 287 15.36 -2.32 15.30
CA GLY A 287 15.67 -1.43 16.43
C GLY A 287 17.10 -0.91 16.44
N ASP A 288 17.74 -0.78 15.27
CA ASP A 288 19.14 -0.36 15.14
C ASP A 288 19.35 1.07 14.59
N GLY A 289 18.28 1.71 14.13
CA GLY A 289 18.24 3.07 13.61
C GLY A 289 18.41 3.24 12.10
N TYR A 290 18.54 2.16 11.33
CA TYR A 290 18.52 2.17 9.86
C TYR A 290 17.19 1.66 9.32
N LEU A 291 16.75 2.16 8.16
CA LEU A 291 15.46 1.80 7.58
C LEU A 291 15.53 0.45 6.87
N ASP A 292 14.72 -0.51 7.30
CA ASP A 292 14.45 -1.79 6.64
C ASP A 292 13.22 -1.69 5.72
N ILE A 293 13.02 -2.67 4.83
CA ILE A 293 11.88 -2.72 3.90
C ILE A 293 11.09 -4.03 4.04
N ILE A 294 9.79 -3.95 4.29
CA ILE A 294 8.85 -5.08 4.20
C ILE A 294 7.92 -4.88 3.00
N ALA A 295 7.90 -5.86 2.09
CA ALA A 295 7.11 -5.81 0.85
C ALA A 295 6.17 -7.02 0.69
N ALA A 296 5.03 -6.81 0.04
CA ALA A 296 3.99 -7.80 -0.21
C ALA A 296 3.53 -7.80 -1.66
N SER A 297 3.01 -8.95 -2.12
CA SER A 297 2.34 -9.12 -3.42
C SER A 297 0.98 -9.78 -3.24
N TRP A 298 0.02 -9.50 -4.12
CA TRP A 298 -1.36 -10.00 -4.01
C TRP A 298 -1.57 -11.47 -4.43
N GLY A 299 -0.53 -12.18 -4.90
CA GLY A 299 -0.62 -13.63 -5.15
C GLY A 299 -0.89 -14.45 -3.87
N PHE A 300 -1.65 -15.54 -3.97
CA PHE A 300 -2.03 -16.34 -2.79
C PHE A 300 -0.90 -17.24 -2.25
N ASP A 301 0.14 -17.43 -3.05
CA ASP A 301 1.38 -18.17 -2.81
C ASP A 301 2.63 -17.27 -2.96
N ASP A 302 2.44 -15.95 -3.14
CA ASP A 302 3.53 -14.99 -3.12
C ASP A 302 4.00 -14.74 -1.69
N GLN A 303 5.25 -15.09 -1.42
CA GLN A 303 5.93 -14.89 -0.13
C GLN A 303 6.10 -13.39 0.18
N ILE A 304 5.69 -12.94 1.37
CA ILE A 304 6.06 -11.63 1.92
C ILE A 304 7.58 -11.51 1.98
N LYS A 305 8.15 -10.35 1.67
CA LYS A 305 9.58 -10.05 1.77
C LYS A 305 9.89 -9.18 2.99
N TYR A 306 11.04 -9.44 3.62
CA TYR A 306 11.69 -8.55 4.58
C TYR A 306 13.17 -8.41 4.19
N PHE A 307 13.57 -7.17 3.89
CA PHE A 307 14.91 -6.77 3.51
C PHE A 307 15.50 -5.91 4.64
N GLU A 308 16.46 -6.47 5.36
CA GLU A 308 17.16 -5.78 6.47
C GLU A 308 18.34 -4.96 5.90
N ASN A 309 18.52 -3.73 6.38
CA ASN A 309 19.59 -2.84 5.98
C ASN A 309 20.97 -3.37 6.46
N ASP A 310 21.92 -3.53 5.55
CA ASP A 310 23.23 -4.13 5.88
C ASP A 310 24.25 -3.14 6.46
N LYS A 311 23.86 -1.87 6.61
CA LYS A 311 24.68 -0.76 7.16
C LYS A 311 26.00 -0.54 6.42
N ALA A 312 26.05 -0.94 5.15
CA ALA A 312 27.18 -0.71 4.26
C ALA A 312 26.72 -0.27 2.86
N GLY A 313 25.45 0.11 2.69
CA GLY A 313 24.87 0.55 1.41
C GLY A 313 24.14 -0.55 0.63
N GLY A 314 23.59 -1.55 1.29
CA GLY A 314 22.78 -2.60 0.66
C GLY A 314 21.79 -3.24 1.63
N PHE A 315 21.05 -4.24 1.16
CA PHE A 315 20.05 -4.96 1.95
C PHE A 315 20.31 -6.48 1.94
N THR A 316 19.78 -7.18 2.95
CA THR A 316 19.79 -8.64 3.05
C THR A 316 18.35 -9.16 3.16
N ASP A 317 17.95 -10.10 2.30
CA ASP A 317 16.68 -10.82 2.46
C ASP A 317 16.71 -11.67 3.74
N LYS A 318 16.01 -11.21 4.78
CA LYS A 318 15.86 -11.88 6.08
C LYS A 318 14.51 -12.58 6.24
N THR A 319 13.66 -12.59 5.20
CA THR A 319 12.30 -13.14 5.20
C THR A 319 12.17 -14.47 5.96
N PHE A 320 13.02 -15.44 5.61
CA PHE A 320 12.96 -16.74 6.26
C PHE A 320 13.53 -16.69 7.67
N ASN A 321 14.68 -16.06 7.90
CA ASN A 321 15.30 -15.92 9.21
C ASN A 321 14.33 -15.30 10.24
N ALA A 322 13.59 -14.26 9.84
CA ALA A 322 12.57 -13.59 10.63
C ALA A 322 11.28 -14.40 10.85
N GLY A 323 11.23 -15.65 10.39
CA GLY A 323 10.12 -16.57 10.63
C GLY A 323 8.93 -16.44 9.68
N LEU A 324 8.97 -15.50 8.71
CA LEU A 324 7.87 -15.21 7.78
C LEU A 324 7.68 -16.27 6.67
N LYS A 325 8.39 -17.39 6.73
CA LYS A 325 8.34 -18.47 5.74
C LYS A 325 6.94 -19.09 5.62
N GLY A 326 6.31 -18.90 4.46
CA GLY A 326 4.95 -19.33 4.17
C GLY A 326 3.87 -18.32 4.55
N VAL A 327 4.24 -17.15 5.10
CA VAL A 327 3.34 -16.00 5.21
C VAL A 327 3.17 -15.44 3.80
N PHE A 328 2.06 -15.82 3.17
CA PHE A 328 1.77 -15.48 1.77
C PHE A 328 0.76 -14.35 1.64
N GLY A 329 0.89 -13.60 0.55
CA GLY A 329 -0.12 -12.70 0.00
C GLY A 329 -0.35 -11.43 0.83
N GLY A 330 -0.50 -10.30 0.16
CA GLY A 330 -0.93 -9.04 0.77
C GLY A 330 -1.17 -8.00 -0.33
N LYS A 331 -2.35 -7.40 -0.36
CA LYS A 331 -2.63 -6.30 -1.30
C LYS A 331 -2.16 -4.95 -0.77
N ASN A 332 -2.00 -4.84 0.55
CA ASN A 332 -1.54 -3.64 1.22
C ASN A 332 -0.95 -4.03 2.59
N LEU A 333 -0.08 -3.18 3.14
CA LEU A 333 0.57 -3.35 4.45
C LEU A 333 0.39 -2.06 5.26
N ARG A 334 0.41 -2.14 6.60
CA ARG A 334 0.59 -0.99 7.52
C ARG A 334 1.42 -1.43 8.72
N HIS A 335 2.27 -0.54 9.25
CA HIS A 335 3.08 -0.79 10.45
C HIS A 335 2.77 0.21 11.58
N ALA A 336 3.03 -0.22 12.81
CA ALA A 336 3.01 0.53 14.08
C ALA A 336 3.52 -0.38 15.21
N ASP A 337 3.93 0.18 16.35
CA ASP A 337 4.05 -0.55 17.62
C ASP A 337 2.63 -0.61 18.24
N TYR A 338 1.97 -1.78 18.22
CA TYR A 338 0.59 -1.89 18.71
C TYR A 338 0.49 -2.17 20.21
N ASN A 339 1.59 -2.59 20.86
CA ASN A 339 1.60 -3.12 22.22
C ASN A 339 2.49 -2.30 23.19
N ASN A 340 3.10 -1.20 22.70
CA ASN A 340 4.06 -0.33 23.35
C ASN A 340 5.37 -1.02 23.82
N ASP A 341 5.73 -2.20 23.28
CA ASP A 341 6.96 -2.94 23.64
C ASP A 341 8.23 -2.37 22.99
N GLY A 342 8.07 -1.57 21.93
CA GLY A 342 9.13 -0.82 21.26
C GLY A 342 9.69 -1.46 19.99
N HIS A 343 9.07 -2.52 19.50
CA HIS A 343 9.41 -3.15 18.24
C HIS A 343 8.32 -2.91 17.20
N MET A 344 8.70 -2.65 15.94
CA MET A 344 7.74 -2.28 14.91
C MET A 344 6.95 -3.51 14.44
N ASP A 345 5.64 -3.53 14.66
CA ASP A 345 4.71 -4.56 14.19
C ASP A 345 4.15 -4.20 12.80
N PHE A 346 3.55 -5.17 12.10
CA PHE A 346 2.85 -4.87 10.84
C PHE A 346 1.63 -5.76 10.57
N ILE A 347 0.63 -5.21 9.88
CA ILE A 347 -0.57 -5.94 9.44
C ILE A 347 -0.63 -6.08 7.91
N ILE A 348 -0.94 -7.31 7.47
CA ILE A 348 -1.06 -7.71 6.08
C ILE A 348 -2.54 -7.79 5.68
N LEU A 349 -2.94 -7.02 4.67
CA LEU A 349 -4.34 -6.84 4.28
C LEU A 349 -4.69 -7.69 3.04
N ARG A 350 -5.80 -8.44 3.09
CA ARG A 350 -6.17 -9.46 2.09
C ARG A 350 -7.64 -9.47 1.70
N GLY A 351 -7.94 -10.17 0.61
CA GLY A 351 -9.31 -10.45 0.15
C GLY A 351 -9.94 -9.41 -0.77
N ALA A 352 -9.47 -8.17 -0.77
CA ALA A 352 -9.96 -7.12 -1.67
C ALA A 352 -9.98 -7.52 -3.16
N TRP A 353 -10.92 -6.94 -3.90
CA TRP A 353 -11.24 -7.23 -5.30
C TRP A 353 -11.78 -8.64 -5.60
N LEU A 354 -12.10 -9.44 -4.58
CA LEU A 354 -12.63 -10.81 -4.74
C LEU A 354 -14.09 -10.97 -4.27
N HIS A 355 -14.73 -9.91 -3.78
CA HIS A 355 -16.12 -9.89 -3.31
C HIS A 355 -16.43 -11.02 -2.31
N ALA A 356 -17.41 -11.90 -2.59
CA ALA A 356 -17.74 -13.04 -1.73
C ALA A 356 -16.60 -14.06 -1.56
N SER A 357 -15.74 -14.18 -2.58
CA SER A 357 -14.52 -15.01 -2.53
C SER A 357 -13.38 -14.35 -1.76
N GLY A 358 -13.51 -13.07 -1.39
CA GLY A 358 -12.55 -12.29 -0.59
C GLY A 358 -12.56 -12.59 0.91
N ALA A 359 -13.09 -13.73 1.34
CA ALA A 359 -13.10 -14.16 2.74
C ALA A 359 -11.76 -14.82 3.15
N ILE A 360 -10.65 -14.11 2.88
CA ILE A 360 -9.29 -14.46 3.29
C ILE A 360 -8.95 -13.58 4.50
N PRO A 361 -8.43 -14.13 5.62
CA PRO A 361 -8.11 -13.32 6.79
C PRO A 361 -6.87 -12.42 6.55
N ASN A 362 -6.91 -11.25 7.15
CA ASN A 362 -5.73 -10.42 7.38
C ASN A 362 -4.78 -11.13 8.36
N SER A 363 -3.53 -10.66 8.46
CA SER A 363 -2.54 -11.18 9.39
C SER A 363 -1.79 -10.05 10.10
N LEU A 364 -1.96 -9.91 11.42
CA LEU A 364 -1.16 -9.02 12.27
C LEU A 364 0.10 -9.77 12.73
N MET A 365 1.27 -9.37 12.22
CA MET A 365 2.59 -9.82 12.68
C MET A 365 3.00 -8.98 13.88
N ARG A 366 3.11 -9.58 15.06
CA ARG A 366 3.87 -8.98 16.17
C ARG A 366 5.36 -9.23 15.96
N ASN A 367 6.17 -8.23 16.20
CA ASN A 367 7.62 -8.31 16.27
C ASN A 367 8.03 -8.84 17.66
N ASN A 368 8.92 -9.83 17.73
CA ASN A 368 9.30 -10.45 19.02
C ASN A 368 10.56 -9.80 19.63
N GLY A 369 11.15 -8.78 19.01
CA GLY A 369 12.38 -8.13 19.48
C GLY A 369 13.66 -8.97 19.37
N ASP A 370 13.57 -10.18 18.79
CA ASP A 370 14.68 -11.11 18.54
C ASP A 370 15.05 -11.22 17.04
N GLY A 371 14.56 -10.29 16.22
CA GLY A 371 14.65 -10.32 14.77
C GLY A 371 13.65 -11.28 14.11
N THR A 372 12.61 -11.75 14.82
CA THR A 372 11.56 -12.61 14.28
C THR A 372 10.15 -12.10 14.56
N PHE A 373 9.20 -12.49 13.70
CA PHE A 373 7.78 -12.16 13.84
C PHE A 373 6.93 -13.39 14.20
N THR A 374 5.71 -13.11 14.71
CA THR A 374 4.66 -14.09 15.03
C THR A 374 3.27 -13.55 14.65
N ASP A 375 2.42 -14.37 14.01
CA ASP A 375 1.04 -14.00 13.67
C ASP A 375 0.14 -14.06 14.92
N VAL A 376 -0.24 -12.89 15.42
CA VAL A 376 -1.05 -12.72 16.63
C VAL A 376 -2.55 -12.52 16.33
N THR A 377 -3.00 -12.69 15.09
CA THR A 377 -4.37 -12.32 14.65
C THR A 377 -5.48 -13.01 15.45
N ILE A 378 -5.25 -14.25 15.90
CA ILE A 378 -6.21 -15.01 16.71
C ILE A 378 -6.16 -14.58 18.18
N GLU A 379 -4.97 -14.41 18.76
CA GLU A 379 -4.79 -14.07 20.18
C GLU A 379 -5.15 -12.60 20.48
N SER A 380 -4.84 -11.69 19.55
CA SER A 380 -5.23 -10.27 19.61
C SER A 380 -6.73 -10.01 19.35
N GLY A 381 -7.48 -10.99 18.84
CA GLY A 381 -8.90 -10.83 18.51
C GLY A 381 -9.20 -10.04 17.21
N THR A 382 -8.17 -9.70 16.42
CA THR A 382 -8.30 -8.95 15.16
C THR A 382 -8.77 -9.80 13.96
N TYR A 383 -8.95 -11.12 14.15
CA TYR A 383 -9.40 -12.06 13.11
C TYR A 383 -10.74 -11.66 12.46
N SER A 384 -10.66 -11.13 11.24
CA SER A 384 -11.78 -10.84 10.37
C SER A 384 -11.75 -11.70 9.10
N LEU A 385 -12.93 -11.85 8.48
CA LEU A 385 -13.09 -12.48 7.15
C LEU A 385 -13.78 -11.51 6.18
N ASN A 386 -13.64 -10.21 6.41
CA ASN A 386 -14.09 -9.16 5.51
C ASN A 386 -13.00 -8.86 4.45
N PRO A 387 -13.35 -8.62 3.18
CA PRO A 387 -12.34 -8.33 2.16
C PRO A 387 -11.77 -6.94 2.42
N THR A 388 -10.46 -6.87 2.65
CA THR A 388 -9.76 -5.66 3.12
C THR A 388 -8.79 -5.15 2.07
N GLN A 389 -8.85 -3.85 1.77
CA GLN A 389 -7.90 -3.15 0.88
C GLN A 389 -6.99 -2.18 1.67
N THR A 390 -7.47 -1.62 2.78
CA THR A 390 -6.82 -0.53 3.51
C THR A 390 -7.20 -0.52 4.98
N ALA A 391 -6.29 -0.02 5.80
CA ALA A 391 -6.45 0.18 7.24
C ALA A 391 -5.56 1.35 7.68
N VAL A 392 -5.77 1.87 8.88
CA VAL A 392 -4.91 2.87 9.52
C VAL A 392 -4.82 2.60 11.01
N TRP A 393 -3.63 2.80 11.58
CA TRP A 393 -3.40 2.78 13.02
C TRP A 393 -3.70 4.17 13.59
N ILE A 394 -4.42 4.24 14.70
CA ILE A 394 -5.02 5.48 15.23
C ILE A 394 -5.17 5.36 16.76
N ASP A 395 -4.81 6.38 17.54
CA ASP A 395 -5.14 6.43 18.97
C ASP A 395 -6.47 7.20 19.12
N VAL A 396 -7.61 6.50 19.17
CA VAL A 396 -8.91 7.14 18.92
C VAL A 396 -9.42 7.99 20.08
N ASN A 397 -8.89 7.73 21.28
CA ASN A 397 -9.30 8.30 22.55
C ASN A 397 -8.18 9.05 23.29
N LEU A 398 -6.96 9.05 22.74
CA LEU A 398 -5.75 9.64 23.30
C LEU A 398 -5.34 9.01 24.65
N ASP A 399 -5.48 7.69 24.76
CA ASP A 399 -5.15 6.91 25.97
C ASP A 399 -3.75 6.26 25.97
N GLY A 400 -3.02 6.38 24.86
CA GLY A 400 -1.64 5.92 24.73
C GLY A 400 -1.49 4.54 24.08
N TRP A 401 -2.55 3.98 23.49
CA TRP A 401 -2.51 2.70 22.80
C TRP A 401 -3.02 2.81 21.36
N MET A 402 -2.33 2.16 20.43
CA MET A 402 -2.72 2.19 19.02
C MET A 402 -3.92 1.28 18.77
N ASP A 403 -5.05 1.87 18.36
CA ASP A 403 -6.20 1.18 17.79
C ASP A 403 -5.99 0.92 16.29
N LEU A 404 -6.78 -0.01 15.75
CA LEU A 404 -6.75 -0.35 14.33
C LEU A 404 -8.11 -0.10 13.68
N PHE A 405 -8.16 0.84 12.74
CA PHE A 405 -9.34 1.05 11.89
C PHE A 405 -9.16 0.36 10.52
N ILE A 406 -10.14 -0.46 10.13
CA ILE A 406 -10.14 -1.20 8.85
C ILE A 406 -11.35 -0.77 8.01
N ALA A 407 -11.09 -0.23 6.82
CA ALA A 407 -12.15 0.08 5.84
C ALA A 407 -12.32 -1.09 4.86
N ASN A 408 -13.42 -1.84 5.04
CA ASN A 408 -13.69 -3.08 4.31
C ASN A 408 -14.48 -2.86 3.02
N GLU A 409 -14.28 -3.74 2.03
CA GLU A 409 -15.05 -3.75 0.79
C GLU A 409 -16.46 -4.33 0.99
N TRP A 410 -17.48 -3.46 1.02
CA TRP A 410 -18.87 -3.89 0.94
C TRP A 410 -19.27 -4.28 -0.50
N SER A 411 -19.99 -5.39 -0.66
CA SER A 411 -20.71 -5.70 -1.90
C SER A 411 -22.04 -6.41 -1.65
N PRO A 412 -22.97 -6.46 -2.62
CA PRO A 412 -24.25 -7.16 -2.45
C PRO A 412 -24.12 -8.67 -2.14
N THR A 413 -23.01 -9.30 -2.54
CA THR A 413 -22.70 -10.71 -2.26
C THR A 413 -21.83 -10.90 -1.00
N LYS A 414 -21.27 -9.81 -0.45
CA LYS A 414 -20.42 -9.79 0.74
C LYS A 414 -20.64 -8.48 1.50
N PRO A 415 -21.69 -8.39 2.35
CA PRO A 415 -22.07 -7.15 3.01
C PRO A 415 -21.17 -6.86 4.24
N SER A 416 -19.87 -6.73 4.01
CA SER A 416 -18.87 -6.39 5.00
C SER A 416 -18.99 -4.93 5.44
N LYS A 417 -18.73 -4.66 6.72
CA LYS A 417 -18.70 -3.31 7.31
C LYS A 417 -17.26 -2.96 7.69
N SER A 418 -16.93 -1.68 7.74
CA SER A 418 -15.69 -1.23 8.38
C SER A 418 -15.67 -1.59 9.87
N GLU A 419 -14.46 -1.75 10.41
CA GLU A 419 -14.20 -2.27 11.76
C GLU A 419 -13.26 -1.32 12.49
N LEU A 420 -13.50 -1.09 13.78
CA LEU A 420 -12.64 -0.28 14.65
C LEU A 420 -12.28 -1.14 15.85
N PHE A 421 -11.05 -1.62 15.88
CA PHE A 421 -10.50 -2.46 16.92
C PHE A 421 -9.85 -1.57 17.97
N LEU A 422 -10.57 -1.31 19.07
CA LEU A 422 -10.06 -0.57 20.22
C LEU A 422 -9.09 -1.47 20.99
N ASN A 423 -7.88 -0.99 21.24
CA ASN A 423 -6.86 -1.69 22.03
C ASN A 423 -7.34 -1.85 23.49
N GLN A 424 -6.98 -2.94 24.15
CA GLN A 424 -7.39 -3.21 25.55
C GLN A 424 -6.20 -3.16 26.53
N ALA A 425 -5.02 -2.70 26.08
CA ALA A 425 -3.79 -2.58 26.85
C ALA A 425 -3.27 -3.92 27.46
N ASP A 426 -3.74 -5.06 26.94
CA ASP A 426 -3.33 -6.41 27.30
C ASP A 426 -2.86 -7.25 26.09
N GLY A 427 -2.66 -6.60 24.95
CA GLY A 427 -2.35 -7.24 23.66
C GLY A 427 -3.58 -7.69 22.87
N THR A 428 -4.80 -7.50 23.39
CA THR A 428 -6.06 -7.82 22.70
C THR A 428 -6.82 -6.56 22.27
N PHE A 429 -7.75 -6.74 21.33
CA PHE A 429 -8.61 -5.69 20.80
C PHE A 429 -10.10 -6.04 20.89
N LYS A 430 -10.93 -5.01 21.06
CA LYS A 430 -12.39 -5.08 20.95
C LYS A 430 -12.87 -4.36 19.70
N ASN A 431 -13.60 -5.02 18.81
CA ASN A 431 -14.28 -4.32 17.71
C ASN A 431 -15.47 -3.49 18.25
N ILE A 432 -15.34 -2.17 18.23
CA ILE A 432 -16.29 -1.19 18.77
C ILE A 432 -17.02 -0.36 17.69
N ALA A 433 -16.84 -0.64 16.39
CA ALA A 433 -17.28 0.25 15.32
C ALA A 433 -18.71 0.80 15.46
N ILE A 434 -19.67 -0.07 15.81
CA ILE A 434 -21.09 0.29 16.01
C ILE A 434 -21.27 1.19 17.25
N GLU A 435 -20.52 0.95 18.32
CA GLU A 435 -20.58 1.70 19.57
C GLU A 435 -19.97 3.11 19.39
N ALA A 436 -18.91 3.20 18.57
CA ALA A 436 -18.28 4.43 18.10
C ALA A 436 -19.05 5.12 16.94
N ARG A 437 -20.24 4.62 16.57
CA ARG A 437 -21.14 5.15 15.53
C ARG A 437 -20.62 5.04 14.08
N ILE A 438 -19.49 4.38 13.85
CA ILE A 438 -19.03 4.05 12.50
C ILE A 438 -19.97 3.01 11.90
N THR A 439 -20.61 3.42 10.80
CA THR A 439 -21.78 2.74 10.22
C THR A 439 -21.79 2.76 8.69
N ALA A 440 -20.87 3.49 8.06
CA ALA A 440 -20.76 3.55 6.61
C ALA A 440 -20.40 2.19 6.01
N THR A 441 -21.00 1.91 4.86
CA THR A 441 -20.71 0.76 4.00
C THR A 441 -20.44 1.28 2.60
N GLY A 442 -19.27 0.95 2.05
CA GLY A 442 -18.83 1.38 0.74
C GLY A 442 -17.85 0.36 0.16
N TYR A 443 -17.49 0.54 -1.10
CA TYR A 443 -16.42 -0.25 -1.71
C TYR A 443 -15.10 0.48 -1.46
N PHE A 444 -14.76 0.61 -0.18
CA PHE A 444 -13.69 1.49 0.30
C PHE A 444 -12.32 1.05 -0.20
N LYS A 445 -11.48 2.02 -0.57
CA LYS A 445 -10.18 1.77 -1.22
C LYS A 445 -9.00 2.27 -0.42
N GLY A 446 -8.97 3.54 -0.05
CA GLY A 446 -8.02 4.13 0.90
C GLY A 446 -8.73 4.75 2.10
N VAL A 447 -8.14 4.61 3.28
CA VAL A 447 -8.51 5.40 4.48
C VAL A 447 -7.32 6.22 4.95
N ALA A 448 -7.59 7.46 5.36
CA ALA A 448 -6.63 8.38 5.95
C ALA A 448 -7.08 8.77 7.37
N THR A 449 -6.12 9.16 8.21
CA THR A 449 -6.34 9.83 9.50
C THR A 449 -5.53 11.11 9.56
N GLY A 450 -5.84 11.96 10.53
CA GLY A 450 -5.33 13.32 10.70
C GLY A 450 -6.29 14.10 11.62
N ASP A 451 -5.94 15.31 12.02
CA ASP A 451 -6.76 16.19 12.85
C ASP A 451 -7.08 17.46 12.06
N VAL A 452 -8.24 17.46 11.38
CA VAL A 452 -8.65 18.51 10.45
C VAL A 452 -9.48 19.61 11.10
N ASN A 453 -9.89 19.42 12.35
CA ASN A 453 -10.59 20.45 13.14
C ASN A 453 -9.64 21.20 14.12
N ASN A 454 -8.41 20.71 14.30
CA ASN A 454 -7.37 21.17 15.23
C ASN A 454 -7.72 21.01 16.74
N ASP A 455 -8.49 19.98 17.10
CA ASP A 455 -8.82 19.60 18.48
C ASP A 455 -7.87 18.55 19.11
N MET A 456 -6.89 18.04 18.35
CA MET A 456 -5.94 16.96 18.69
C MET A 456 -6.49 15.52 18.68
N TYR A 457 -7.79 15.27 18.49
CA TYR A 457 -8.30 13.91 18.30
C TYR A 457 -8.29 13.52 16.82
N PRO A 458 -7.79 12.32 16.46
CA PRO A 458 -7.69 11.92 15.06
C PRO A 458 -9.06 11.61 14.43
N ASP A 459 -9.34 12.32 13.34
CA ASP A 459 -10.45 12.15 12.40
C ASP A 459 -10.16 11.01 11.39
N LEU A 460 -11.15 10.65 10.57
CA LEU A 460 -11.00 9.63 9.52
C LEU A 460 -11.64 10.07 8.19
N TYR A 461 -10.92 9.92 7.08
CA TYR A 461 -11.47 10.10 5.73
C TYR A 461 -11.38 8.82 4.91
N LEU A 462 -12.53 8.35 4.41
CA LEU A 462 -12.67 7.10 3.65
C LEU A 462 -13.01 7.42 2.19
N SER A 463 -12.13 6.99 1.28
CA SER A 463 -12.38 7.00 -0.17
C SER A 463 -13.17 5.76 -0.60
N ASN A 464 -14.12 5.92 -1.51
CA ASN A 464 -15.19 4.95 -1.80
C ASN A 464 -15.42 4.80 -3.31
N TYR A 465 -14.95 3.70 -3.91
CA TYR A 465 -15.08 3.50 -5.35
C TYR A 465 -16.53 3.23 -5.77
N ASN A 466 -17.03 4.00 -6.74
CA ASN A 466 -18.44 4.08 -7.16
C ASN A 466 -19.39 4.63 -6.07
N GLY A 467 -18.91 5.47 -5.15
CA GLY A 467 -19.71 6.02 -4.06
C GLY A 467 -19.23 7.39 -3.58
N LEU A 468 -19.96 7.97 -2.62
CA LEU A 468 -19.50 9.19 -1.95
C LEU A 468 -18.41 8.84 -0.95
N ASN A 469 -17.34 9.65 -0.91
CA ASN A 469 -16.33 9.56 0.14
C ASN A 469 -16.95 9.96 1.49
N THR A 470 -16.33 9.60 2.61
CA THR A 470 -16.88 9.85 3.96
C THR A 470 -15.84 10.47 4.89
N LEU A 471 -16.10 11.68 5.37
CA LEU A 471 -15.38 12.30 6.48
C LEU A 471 -16.12 12.01 7.79
N TYR A 472 -15.42 11.35 8.71
CA TYR A 472 -15.81 11.14 10.10
C TYR A 472 -14.98 12.07 10.98
N ILE A 473 -15.66 12.99 11.68
CA ILE A 473 -15.06 13.82 12.71
C ILE A 473 -15.13 13.08 14.06
N ASN A 474 -14.03 13.05 14.79
CA ASN A 474 -13.95 12.45 16.12
C ASN A 474 -14.79 13.28 17.12
N THR A 475 -15.37 12.60 18.11
CA THR A 475 -16.25 13.19 19.13
C THR A 475 -15.96 12.59 20.50
N THR A 476 -14.76 12.03 20.68
CA THR A 476 -14.38 11.35 21.92
C THR A 476 -14.24 12.33 23.07
N GLU A 477 -13.70 13.53 22.85
CA GLU A 477 -13.75 14.64 23.82
C GLU A 477 -15.19 15.07 24.15
N GLU A 478 -16.04 15.26 23.14
CA GLU A 478 -17.44 15.68 23.31
C GLU A 478 -18.30 14.68 24.11
N THR A 479 -17.92 13.39 24.11
CA THR A 479 -18.77 12.30 24.63
C THR A 479 -18.13 11.45 25.73
N GLY A 480 -16.85 11.65 26.04
CA GLY A 480 -16.10 10.92 27.07
C GLY A 480 -15.81 9.45 26.74
N LYS A 481 -15.86 9.06 25.46
CA LYS A 481 -15.60 7.69 24.97
C LYS A 481 -15.45 7.67 23.44
N PRO A 482 -14.80 6.66 22.83
CA PRO A 482 -14.73 6.46 21.38
C PRO A 482 -16.07 6.70 20.66
N SER A 483 -16.12 7.70 19.78
CA SER A 483 -17.33 8.11 19.06
C SER A 483 -16.99 9.01 17.88
N PHE A 484 -17.67 8.86 16.74
CA PHE A 484 -17.56 9.75 15.58
C PHE A 484 -18.91 10.34 15.14
N LYS A 485 -18.86 11.42 14.34
CA LYS A 485 -19.97 12.01 13.57
C LYS A 485 -19.57 12.13 12.09
N ILE A 486 -20.49 11.86 11.16
CA ILE A 486 -20.24 12.12 9.73
C ILE A 486 -20.38 13.62 9.47
N ALA A 487 -19.42 14.21 8.75
CA ALA A 487 -19.41 15.63 8.38
C ALA A 487 -19.23 15.88 6.88
N THR A 488 -19.18 14.83 6.03
CA THR A 488 -18.80 14.91 4.61
C THR A 488 -19.50 16.02 3.82
N LYS A 489 -20.80 16.22 4.03
CA LYS A 489 -21.63 17.11 3.23
C LYS A 489 -21.49 18.55 3.68
N GLU A 490 -21.40 18.75 4.98
CA GLU A 490 -21.16 20.02 5.65
C GLU A 490 -19.75 20.55 5.33
N ALA A 491 -18.78 19.63 5.29
CA ALA A 491 -17.39 19.90 4.96
C ALA A 491 -17.11 20.11 3.46
N GLY A 492 -17.94 19.53 2.57
CA GLY A 492 -17.83 19.69 1.10
C GLY A 492 -16.97 18.62 0.38
N VAL A 493 -16.50 17.60 1.10
CA VAL A 493 -15.41 16.69 0.68
C VAL A 493 -15.88 15.35 0.11
N SER A 494 -17.06 15.28 -0.49
CA SER A 494 -17.73 14.02 -0.86
C SER A 494 -17.28 13.37 -2.18
N ASN A 495 -16.41 14.02 -2.94
CA ASN A 495 -15.97 13.62 -4.28
C ASN A 495 -14.47 13.27 -4.29
N PRO A 496 -13.94 12.60 -5.35
CA PRO A 496 -14.64 12.09 -6.52
C PRO A 496 -15.37 10.78 -6.25
N ILE A 497 -16.38 10.47 -7.08
CA ILE A 497 -17.22 9.26 -6.97
C ILE A 497 -16.46 7.97 -7.34
N HIS A 498 -15.44 8.12 -8.19
CA HIS A 498 -14.47 7.07 -8.50
C HIS A 498 -13.14 7.48 -7.86
N SER A 499 -13.00 7.21 -6.57
CA SER A 499 -11.78 7.49 -5.78
C SER A 499 -11.02 6.19 -5.45
N PHE A 500 -9.71 6.29 -5.20
CA PHE A 500 -8.90 5.12 -4.80
C PHE A 500 -7.94 5.37 -3.63
N PRO A 501 -6.79 6.06 -3.75
CA PRO A 501 -6.00 6.49 -2.60
C PRO A 501 -6.48 7.82 -2.03
N THR A 502 -6.15 8.07 -0.77
CA THR A 502 -6.38 9.34 -0.06
C THR A 502 -5.40 9.51 1.10
N TRP A 503 -5.16 10.76 1.52
CA TRP A 503 -4.37 11.12 2.70
C TRP A 503 -4.78 12.49 3.28
N MET A 504 -4.31 12.79 4.49
CA MET A 504 -4.38 14.12 5.11
C MET A 504 -2.96 14.66 5.29
N PHE A 505 -2.76 15.96 5.10
CA PHE A 505 -1.47 16.66 5.22
C PHE A 505 -1.68 18.18 5.17
N ASP A 506 -0.80 18.98 5.77
CA ASP A 506 -0.75 20.42 5.48
C ASP A 506 0.15 20.65 4.24
N TYR A 507 -0.45 20.79 3.06
CA TYR A 507 0.35 20.95 1.83
C TYR A 507 0.95 22.37 1.69
N ASN A 508 0.51 23.32 2.53
CA ASN A 508 0.70 24.75 2.31
C ASN A 508 1.37 25.49 3.49
N ASN A 509 1.62 24.80 4.59
CA ASN A 509 2.20 25.29 5.84
C ASN A 509 1.39 26.44 6.47
N ASP A 510 0.06 26.33 6.53
CA ASP A 510 -0.81 27.26 7.26
C ASP A 510 -1.37 26.73 8.59
N GLY A 511 -0.99 25.52 8.99
CA GLY A 511 -1.32 24.89 10.27
C GLY A 511 -2.66 24.17 10.27
N HIS A 512 -3.25 23.91 9.10
CA HIS A 512 -4.49 23.16 8.93
C HIS A 512 -4.26 21.97 8.00
N GLU A 513 -4.69 20.78 8.41
CA GLU A 513 -4.58 19.60 7.55
C GLU A 513 -5.64 19.62 6.44
N ASP A 514 -5.14 19.56 5.21
CA ASP A 514 -5.87 19.49 3.95
C ASP A 514 -6.08 18.00 3.56
N ILE A 515 -7.06 17.71 2.70
CA ILE A 515 -7.38 16.33 2.29
C ILE A 515 -7.05 16.13 0.80
N PHE A 516 -6.18 15.18 0.49
CA PHE A 516 -5.97 14.69 -0.87
C PHE A 516 -6.76 13.40 -1.10
N VAL A 517 -7.39 13.26 -2.27
CA VAL A 517 -7.98 12.01 -2.75
C VAL A 517 -7.84 11.89 -4.26
N SER A 518 -7.19 10.84 -4.75
CA SER A 518 -7.06 10.66 -6.19
C SER A 518 -8.36 10.12 -6.78
N GLY A 519 -8.80 10.74 -7.88
CA GLY A 519 -9.68 10.09 -8.83
C GLY A 519 -9.03 8.85 -9.45
N PHE A 520 -9.86 7.88 -9.82
CA PHE A 520 -9.48 6.59 -10.37
C PHE A 520 -10.16 6.31 -11.71
N SER A 521 -9.73 5.30 -12.48
CA SER A 521 -10.44 4.92 -13.71
C SER A 521 -11.83 4.35 -13.42
N SER A 522 -12.65 4.24 -14.46
CA SER A 522 -13.91 3.50 -14.44
C SER A 522 -13.96 2.53 -15.61
N ALA A 523 -14.75 1.45 -15.51
CA ALA A 523 -14.81 0.41 -16.55
C ALA A 523 -15.31 0.87 -17.94
N ILE A 524 -15.69 2.14 -18.08
CA ILE A 524 -16.08 2.81 -19.33
C ILE A 524 -15.10 3.94 -19.75
N THR A 525 -14.09 4.24 -18.92
CA THR A 525 -13.07 5.26 -19.18
C THR A 525 -11.72 4.77 -18.64
N PRO A 526 -10.95 3.99 -19.43
CA PRO A 526 -9.67 3.43 -18.99
C PRO A 526 -8.54 4.49 -18.95
N PRO A 527 -7.49 4.32 -18.12
CA PRO A 527 -6.42 5.29 -17.88
C PRO A 527 -5.79 5.89 -19.15
N SER A 528 -5.46 5.07 -20.14
CA SER A 528 -4.82 5.55 -21.38
C SER A 528 -5.78 6.33 -22.28
N GLU A 529 -7.08 6.03 -22.24
CA GLU A 529 -8.09 6.85 -22.92
C GLU A 529 -8.30 8.20 -22.21
N MET A 530 -8.30 8.22 -20.87
CA MET A 530 -8.36 9.46 -20.08
C MET A 530 -7.18 10.37 -20.41
N MET A 531 -5.97 9.81 -20.39
CA MET A 531 -4.71 10.48 -20.71
C MET A 531 -4.71 11.09 -22.12
N ILE A 532 -4.93 10.29 -23.17
CA ILE A 532 -4.85 10.81 -24.55
C ILE A 532 -5.98 11.81 -24.86
N LYS A 533 -7.20 11.62 -24.32
CA LYS A 533 -8.27 12.62 -24.43
C LYS A 533 -7.86 13.95 -23.77
N ASN A 534 -7.23 13.90 -22.60
CA ASN A 534 -6.77 15.11 -21.93
C ASN A 534 -5.65 15.82 -22.71
N ILE A 535 -4.65 15.08 -23.18
CA ILE A 535 -3.55 15.60 -24.01
C ILE A 535 -4.05 16.29 -25.28
N LYS A 536 -5.10 15.77 -25.92
CA LYS A 536 -5.64 16.32 -27.17
C LYS A 536 -6.60 17.50 -26.98
N ASN A 537 -7.48 17.42 -25.98
CA ASN A 537 -8.66 18.28 -25.90
C ASN A 537 -8.76 19.07 -24.58
N ASN A 538 -7.86 18.82 -23.60
CA ASN A 538 -7.94 19.31 -22.22
C ASN A 538 -9.34 19.11 -21.59
N SER A 539 -9.98 17.98 -21.92
CA SER A 539 -11.43 17.77 -21.75
C SER A 539 -11.82 16.77 -20.66
N VAL A 540 -10.86 16.28 -19.86
CA VAL A 540 -11.10 15.23 -18.85
C VAL A 540 -10.79 15.79 -17.46
N VAL A 541 -11.68 16.69 -17.01
CA VAL A 541 -11.63 17.29 -15.66
C VAL A 541 -12.23 16.36 -14.59
N ASP A 542 -12.99 15.35 -15.02
CA ASP A 542 -13.52 14.29 -14.17
C ASP A 542 -12.47 13.18 -13.94
N HIS A 543 -12.50 12.50 -12.80
CA HIS A 543 -11.53 11.48 -12.36
C HIS A 543 -10.06 11.97 -12.17
N ARG A 544 -9.79 13.28 -12.18
CA ARG A 544 -8.51 13.86 -11.70
C ARG A 544 -8.37 13.73 -10.17
N PRO A 545 -7.17 13.89 -9.59
CA PRO A 545 -7.02 14.06 -8.14
C PRO A 545 -7.74 15.32 -7.64
N LEU A 546 -8.37 15.20 -6.46
CA LEU A 546 -8.93 16.33 -5.73
C LEU A 546 -8.08 16.61 -4.49
N LEU A 547 -7.64 17.86 -4.38
CA LEU A 547 -7.07 18.46 -3.19
C LEU A 547 -8.09 19.43 -2.59
N TYR A 548 -8.49 19.15 -1.37
CA TYR A 548 -9.40 19.93 -0.56
C TYR A 548 -8.60 20.73 0.46
N LYS A 549 -8.43 22.04 0.20
CA LYS A 549 -7.84 22.96 1.18
C LYS A 549 -8.81 23.17 2.34
N ASN A 550 -8.33 23.03 3.56
CA ASN A 550 -9.07 23.30 4.80
C ASN A 550 -9.25 24.81 5.00
N ASN A 551 -10.47 25.25 5.32
CA ASN A 551 -10.79 26.66 5.56
C ASN A 551 -10.69 27.05 7.05
N GLY A 552 -10.19 26.17 7.93
CA GLY A 552 -10.03 26.41 9.36
C GLY A 552 -11.34 26.54 10.15
N ASN A 553 -12.47 26.12 9.56
CA ASN A 553 -13.83 26.33 10.09
C ASN A 553 -14.75 25.10 9.94
N GLY A 554 -14.18 23.92 9.69
CA GLY A 554 -14.92 22.69 9.42
C GLY A 554 -15.45 22.55 7.99
N THR A 555 -15.06 23.45 7.06
CA THR A 555 -15.34 23.35 5.63
C THR A 555 -14.06 23.36 4.80
N PHE A 556 -14.13 22.84 3.59
CA PHE A 556 -13.01 22.78 2.66
C PHE A 556 -13.33 23.43 1.31
N THR A 557 -12.29 23.87 0.62
CA THR A 557 -12.33 24.41 -0.75
C THR A 557 -11.57 23.47 -1.67
N GLU A 558 -12.18 23.03 -2.79
CA GLU A 558 -11.46 22.25 -3.80
C GLU A 558 -10.53 23.17 -4.61
N VAL A 559 -9.22 22.93 -4.53
CA VAL A 559 -8.18 23.82 -5.06
C VAL A 559 -7.31 23.19 -6.13
N SER A 560 -7.50 21.91 -6.46
CA SER A 560 -6.57 21.13 -7.31
C SER A 560 -6.27 21.77 -8.68
N LEU A 561 -7.28 22.36 -9.36
CA LEU A 561 -7.04 23.10 -10.62
C LEU A 561 -6.25 24.40 -10.43
N GLN A 562 -6.31 24.99 -9.25
CA GLN A 562 -5.57 26.20 -8.87
C GLN A 562 -4.10 25.86 -8.58
N VAL A 563 -3.85 24.64 -8.07
CA VAL A 563 -2.52 24.10 -7.78
C VAL A 563 -1.99 23.14 -8.87
N ASN A 564 -2.48 23.27 -10.12
CA ASN A 564 -2.05 22.52 -11.32
C ASN A 564 -2.31 20.99 -11.35
N LEU A 565 -3.05 20.42 -10.41
CA LEU A 565 -3.47 19.00 -10.41
C LEU A 565 -4.63 18.79 -11.40
N ASN A 566 -4.29 18.93 -12.69
CA ASN A 566 -5.21 19.09 -13.80
C ASN A 566 -5.51 17.78 -14.57
N GLU A 567 -4.63 16.78 -14.48
CA GLU A 567 -4.74 15.56 -15.31
C GLU A 567 -5.47 14.41 -14.59
N PRO A 568 -6.20 13.55 -15.32
CA PRO A 568 -6.61 12.24 -14.83
C PRO A 568 -5.39 11.30 -14.75
N ILE A 569 -5.22 10.62 -13.62
CA ILE A 569 -4.01 9.84 -13.31
C ILE A 569 -4.31 8.34 -13.12
N ALA A 570 -5.48 7.98 -12.58
CA ALA A 570 -5.82 6.62 -12.20
C ALA A 570 -4.78 5.96 -11.27
N THR A 571 -4.51 6.63 -10.16
CA THR A 571 -3.57 6.20 -9.11
C THR A 571 -4.08 4.96 -8.38
N MET A 572 -3.24 3.94 -8.21
CA MET A 572 -3.47 2.80 -7.30
C MET A 572 -2.59 2.85 -6.05
N GLY A 573 -1.32 3.23 -6.18
CA GLY A 573 -0.38 3.37 -5.06
C GLY A 573 0.11 4.80 -4.90
N CYS A 574 0.39 5.26 -3.68
CA CYS A 574 0.95 6.60 -3.46
C CYS A 574 1.57 6.74 -2.08
N ASN A 575 2.54 7.65 -1.96
CA ASN A 575 2.83 8.32 -0.70
C ASN A 575 3.42 9.71 -0.95
N PHE A 576 3.63 10.48 0.12
CA PHE A 576 4.19 11.84 0.08
C PHE A 576 5.48 11.95 0.90
N GLY A 577 6.25 13.00 0.67
CA GLY A 577 7.57 13.25 1.27
C GLY A 577 8.13 14.62 0.85
N ASP A 578 9.37 14.95 1.19
CA ASP A 578 10.05 16.22 0.85
C ASP A 578 11.35 15.89 0.08
N LEU A 579 11.29 15.87 -1.27
CA LEU A 579 12.40 15.35 -2.08
C LEU A 579 13.63 16.25 -2.08
N ASP A 580 13.44 17.57 -2.00
CA ASP A 580 14.55 18.53 -2.08
C ASP A 580 14.84 19.28 -0.78
N ASN A 581 14.22 18.85 0.32
CA ASN A 581 14.34 19.44 1.65
C ASN A 581 13.89 20.92 1.70
N ASP A 582 13.01 21.40 0.80
CA ASP A 582 12.48 22.77 0.87
C ASP A 582 11.40 22.98 1.93
N GLY A 583 10.89 21.93 2.58
CA GLY A 583 9.94 22.00 3.69
C GLY A 583 8.48 22.09 3.24
N PHE A 584 8.15 21.59 2.04
CA PHE A 584 6.80 21.44 1.52
C PHE A 584 6.64 20.06 0.90
N LEU A 585 5.56 19.35 1.23
CA LEU A 585 5.41 17.93 0.87
C LEU A 585 5.02 17.73 -0.61
N ASP A 586 5.90 17.02 -1.32
CA ASP A 586 5.79 16.41 -2.65
C ASP A 586 5.02 15.08 -2.60
N PHE A 587 4.67 14.48 -3.75
CA PHE A 587 4.13 13.11 -3.77
C PHE A 587 4.36 12.31 -5.06
N TYR A 588 4.51 10.99 -4.90
CA TYR A 588 4.61 10.00 -5.99
C TYR A 588 3.30 9.21 -6.12
N LEU A 589 2.79 9.12 -7.34
CA LEU A 589 1.55 8.44 -7.71
C LEU A 589 1.84 7.28 -8.68
N ALA A 590 1.74 6.05 -8.20
CA ALA A 590 1.80 4.85 -9.01
C ALA A 590 0.42 4.53 -9.61
N THR A 591 0.40 4.16 -10.89
CA THR A 591 -0.80 4.23 -11.75
C THR A 591 -1.26 2.89 -12.30
N GLY A 592 -2.45 2.90 -12.89
CA GLY A 592 -2.94 1.87 -13.79
C GLY A 592 -4.26 1.25 -13.34
N ASP A 593 -4.63 0.15 -13.98
CA ASP A 593 -5.74 -0.72 -13.55
C ASP A 593 -5.46 -2.17 -14.04
N PRO A 594 -6.38 -3.14 -13.86
CA PRO A 594 -6.13 -4.51 -14.32
C PRO A 594 -5.89 -4.66 -15.83
N SER A 595 -6.36 -3.76 -16.70
CA SER A 595 -6.22 -3.90 -18.15
C SER A 595 -4.77 -3.80 -18.61
N TYR A 596 -4.38 -4.60 -19.61
CA TYR A 596 -3.08 -4.45 -20.28
C TYR A 596 -3.02 -3.24 -21.23
N PHE A 597 -4.14 -2.55 -21.49
CA PHE A 597 -4.15 -1.28 -22.25
C PHE A 597 -3.87 -0.04 -21.39
N SER A 598 -3.87 -0.21 -20.06
CA SER A 598 -3.64 0.84 -19.07
C SER A 598 -2.16 1.15 -18.85
N ILE A 599 -1.41 1.22 -19.95
CA ILE A 599 0.02 1.54 -19.98
C ILE A 599 0.15 3.07 -19.99
N VAL A 600 0.16 3.65 -18.81
CA VAL A 600 0.27 5.09 -18.54
C VAL A 600 1.44 5.34 -17.59
N PRO A 601 2.09 6.51 -17.60
CA PRO A 601 3.20 6.79 -16.71
C PRO A 601 2.71 7.04 -15.28
N ASN A 602 3.41 6.43 -14.32
CA ASN A 602 3.45 6.90 -12.93
C ASN A 602 3.90 8.37 -12.90
N ARG A 603 3.51 9.11 -11.84
CA ARG A 603 3.71 10.57 -11.77
C ARG A 603 4.40 10.99 -10.49
N MET A 604 5.35 11.93 -10.60
CA MET A 604 5.91 12.64 -9.45
C MET A 604 5.52 14.12 -9.52
N TYR A 605 5.04 14.65 -8.40
CA TYR A 605 4.63 16.04 -8.26
C TYR A 605 5.42 16.73 -7.16
N ARG A 606 6.18 17.77 -7.53
CA ARG A 606 6.92 18.63 -6.61
C ARG A 606 6.06 19.80 -6.14
N ASN A 607 6.06 20.10 -4.85
CA ASN A 607 5.30 21.18 -4.23
C ASN A 607 6.05 22.51 -4.36
N VAL A 608 5.48 23.46 -5.10
CA VAL A 608 6.05 24.78 -5.31
C VAL A 608 5.55 25.73 -4.22
N ASN A 609 6.15 25.62 -3.04
CA ASN A 609 5.97 26.54 -1.91
C ASN A 609 4.50 26.69 -1.47
N GLY A 610 3.74 25.59 -1.46
CA GLY A 610 2.33 25.56 -1.03
C GLY A 610 1.34 26.20 -2.00
N LYS A 611 1.75 26.50 -3.25
CA LYS A 611 0.94 27.27 -4.22
C LYS A 611 0.56 26.51 -5.48
N ALA A 612 1.35 25.53 -5.86
CA ALA A 612 1.15 24.72 -7.05
C ALA A 612 1.94 23.41 -6.94
N PHE A 613 1.54 22.40 -7.68
CA PHE A 613 2.34 21.21 -7.92
C PHE A 613 2.95 21.25 -9.32
N GLU A 614 4.20 20.86 -9.42
CA GLU A 614 4.99 20.79 -10.64
C GLU A 614 5.16 19.33 -11.06
N ASP A 615 4.79 19.01 -12.31
CA ASP A 615 4.86 17.65 -12.87
C ASP A 615 6.31 17.34 -13.32
N VAL A 616 7.12 16.85 -12.38
CA VAL A 616 8.54 16.51 -12.58
C VAL A 616 8.75 15.08 -13.11
N THR A 617 7.67 14.40 -13.51
CA THR A 617 7.64 12.98 -13.89
C THR A 617 8.72 12.57 -14.90
N PHE A 618 8.91 13.36 -15.96
CA PHE A 618 9.68 12.93 -17.13
C PHE A 618 11.16 13.29 -17.06
N SER A 619 11.49 14.45 -16.49
CA SER A 619 12.88 14.82 -16.15
C SER A 619 13.40 13.97 -14.98
N GLY A 620 12.58 13.81 -13.94
CA GLY A 620 12.90 13.01 -12.75
C GLY A 620 13.04 11.51 -12.98
N GLY A 621 12.66 10.96 -14.14
CA GLY A 621 12.73 9.52 -14.42
C GLY A 621 11.53 8.70 -13.96
N PHE A 622 10.65 9.28 -13.14
CA PHE A 622 9.46 8.65 -12.55
C PHE A 622 8.37 8.21 -13.56
N GLY A 623 8.51 8.55 -14.85
CA GLY A 623 7.57 8.21 -15.94
C GLY A 623 7.47 6.72 -16.30
N HIS A 624 7.59 5.83 -15.33
CA HIS A 624 7.56 4.38 -15.50
C HIS A 624 6.14 3.89 -15.86
N ILE A 625 6.03 3.03 -16.88
CA ILE A 625 4.73 2.61 -17.47
C ILE A 625 4.22 1.24 -17.01
N GLN A 626 4.98 0.57 -16.14
CA GLN A 626 4.45 -0.58 -15.40
C GLN A 626 3.67 -0.08 -14.19
N LYS A 627 2.63 -0.82 -13.88
CA LYS A 627 1.72 -0.55 -12.76
C LYS A 627 2.48 -0.66 -11.43
N GLY A 628 2.08 0.16 -10.46
CA GLY A 628 2.54 0.07 -9.08
C GLY A 628 1.39 0.32 -8.10
N HIS A 629 1.55 -0.15 -6.86
CA HIS A 629 0.43 -0.26 -5.93
C HIS A 629 0.74 0.15 -4.47
N ALA A 630 2.01 0.26 -4.07
CA ALA A 630 2.37 0.88 -2.79
C ALA A 630 3.74 1.56 -2.81
N ILE A 631 3.88 2.67 -2.08
CA ILE A 631 5.06 3.54 -2.05
C ILE A 631 5.53 3.77 -0.60
N GLY A 632 6.84 3.84 -0.37
CA GLY A 632 7.41 4.32 0.90
C GLY A 632 8.57 5.28 0.63
N PHE A 633 8.52 6.45 1.28
CA PHE A 633 9.62 7.41 1.38
C PHE A 633 10.41 7.14 2.67
N GLY A 634 11.72 7.42 2.64
CA GLY A 634 12.59 7.34 3.81
C GLY A 634 14.04 7.69 3.48
N ASP A 635 14.81 8.14 4.45
CA ASP A 635 16.26 8.38 4.40
C ASP A 635 17.03 7.05 4.51
N MET A 636 17.00 6.24 3.44
CA MET A 636 17.35 4.81 3.49
C MET A 636 18.87 4.53 3.52
N ASP A 637 19.68 5.43 2.94
CA ASP A 637 21.14 5.40 3.06
C ASP A 637 21.67 6.32 4.19
N TYR A 638 20.78 7.03 4.88
CA TYR A 638 21.07 7.98 5.95
C TYR A 638 21.86 9.24 5.50
N ASP A 639 21.72 9.68 4.24
CA ASP A 639 22.30 10.94 3.75
C ASP A 639 21.60 12.19 4.32
N GLY A 640 20.28 12.13 4.55
CA GLY A 640 19.45 13.25 5.00
C GLY A 640 18.51 13.81 3.93
N ASP A 641 18.34 13.15 2.79
CA ASP A 641 17.25 13.37 1.84
C ASP A 641 16.55 12.05 1.49
N GLN A 642 15.27 12.12 1.11
CA GLN A 642 14.42 10.92 1.05
C GLN A 642 14.57 10.17 -0.27
N ASP A 643 14.80 8.86 -0.17
CA ASP A 643 14.65 7.89 -1.27
C ASP A 643 13.19 7.44 -1.42
N ILE A 644 12.87 6.76 -2.53
CA ILE A 644 11.54 6.18 -2.77
C ILE A 644 11.64 4.69 -3.12
N TYR A 645 11.06 3.82 -2.29
CA TYR A 645 10.78 2.43 -2.64
C TYR A 645 9.34 2.27 -3.17
N ALA A 646 9.18 1.51 -4.25
CA ALA A 646 7.89 1.30 -4.92
C ALA A 646 7.63 -0.17 -5.22
N VAL A 647 6.49 -0.69 -4.75
CA VAL A 647 6.01 -2.05 -5.06
C VAL A 647 5.21 -2.05 -6.36
N MET A 648 5.65 -2.89 -7.29
CA MET A 648 5.28 -2.85 -8.70
C MET A 648 4.50 -4.09 -9.15
N GLY A 649 4.18 -4.12 -10.44
CA GLY A 649 3.37 -5.15 -11.05
C GLY A 649 1.87 -4.86 -10.93
N GLY A 650 1.08 -5.65 -11.65
CA GLY A 650 -0.34 -5.45 -11.82
C GLY A 650 -1.21 -6.57 -11.26
N ALA A 651 -2.36 -6.79 -11.90
CA ALA A 651 -3.43 -7.61 -11.33
C ALA A 651 -3.33 -9.09 -11.71
N PHE A 652 -2.83 -9.42 -12.91
CA PHE A 652 -2.79 -10.78 -13.45
C PHE A 652 -1.46 -11.50 -13.19
N GLU A 653 -1.43 -12.82 -13.38
CA GLU A 653 -0.24 -13.67 -13.21
C GLU A 653 0.87 -13.37 -14.26
N GLY A 654 0.50 -12.87 -15.44
CA GLY A 654 1.41 -12.38 -16.49
C GLY A 654 1.78 -10.90 -16.39
N ASP A 655 1.35 -10.21 -15.33
CA ASP A 655 1.46 -8.76 -15.13
C ASP A 655 2.53 -8.42 -14.07
N VAL A 656 3.56 -9.27 -13.93
CA VAL A 656 4.58 -9.16 -12.88
C VAL A 656 5.77 -8.27 -13.28
N PHE A 657 6.25 -7.46 -12.33
CA PHE A 657 7.40 -6.57 -12.52
C PHE A 657 8.25 -6.46 -11.24
N GLY A 658 9.51 -6.03 -11.37
CA GLY A 658 10.40 -5.82 -10.23
C GLY A 658 10.05 -4.56 -9.46
N ASN A 659 10.20 -4.59 -8.13
CA ASN A 659 10.07 -3.38 -7.31
C ASN A 659 11.21 -2.39 -7.62
N LEU A 660 10.96 -1.10 -7.41
CA LEU A 660 11.92 -0.03 -7.71
C LEU A 660 12.42 0.61 -6.40
N LEU A 661 13.66 1.10 -6.41
CA LEU A 661 14.23 1.94 -5.35
C LEU A 661 14.97 3.09 -6.03
N PHE A 662 14.39 4.28 -5.93
CA PHE A 662 14.94 5.50 -6.51
C PHE A 662 15.86 6.18 -5.51
N GLU A 663 17.17 6.17 -5.80
CA GLU A 663 18.20 6.95 -5.13
C GLU A 663 17.95 8.45 -5.38
N ASN A 664 18.03 9.28 -4.33
CA ASN A 664 17.84 10.74 -4.46
C ASN A 664 19.10 11.45 -4.99
N PRO A 665 19.08 12.04 -6.21
CA PRO A 665 20.21 12.75 -6.80
C PRO A 665 20.22 14.25 -6.42
N ILE A 666 19.22 14.71 -5.65
CA ILE A 666 19.11 16.12 -5.30
C ILE A 666 20.13 16.44 -4.21
N GLY A 667 20.23 15.60 -3.20
CA GLY A 667 21.15 15.77 -2.09
C GLY A 667 20.87 17.02 -1.27
N ASN A 668 21.74 17.21 -0.29
CA ASN A 668 21.70 18.27 0.71
C ASN A 668 22.02 19.70 0.21
N LYS A 669 21.27 20.15 -0.81
CA LYS A 669 21.23 21.53 -1.33
C LYS A 669 20.43 22.46 -0.42
N ASN A 670 19.39 21.93 0.22
CA ASN A 670 18.71 22.53 1.38
C ASN A 670 19.22 21.87 2.66
N ASN A 671 18.66 22.27 3.81
CA ASN A 671 18.97 21.75 5.13
C ASN A 671 17.78 20.95 5.65
N TRP A 672 18.02 20.03 6.59
CA TRP A 672 17.02 19.07 7.10
C TRP A 672 17.11 18.90 8.62
N ILE A 673 16.15 18.17 9.19
CA ILE A 673 16.22 17.57 10.51
C ILE A 673 15.43 16.27 10.52
N ASN A 674 16.01 15.19 11.02
CA ASN A 674 15.31 13.93 11.22
C ASN A 674 14.98 13.81 12.71
N ILE A 675 13.71 13.62 13.05
CA ILE A 675 13.22 13.65 14.43
C ILE A 675 12.56 12.32 14.80
N VAL A 676 13.20 11.55 15.68
CA VAL A 676 12.62 10.38 16.32
C VAL A 676 11.93 10.82 17.62
N LEU A 677 10.63 10.55 17.74
CA LEU A 677 9.88 10.76 18.98
C LEU A 677 9.77 9.45 19.79
N GLU A 678 9.69 9.57 21.11
CA GLU A 678 9.33 8.45 22.00
C GLU A 678 8.29 8.91 23.03
N GLY A 679 7.08 8.35 22.93
CA GLY A 679 5.99 8.57 23.88
C GLY A 679 6.21 7.88 25.22
N LYS A 680 5.62 8.44 26.29
CA LYS A 680 5.63 7.89 27.68
C LYS A 680 4.24 7.82 28.32
N ARG A 681 3.32 8.68 27.89
CA ARG A 681 1.88 8.65 28.20
C ARG A 681 1.06 8.60 26.90
N SER A 682 1.57 9.25 25.86
CA SER A 682 1.23 9.00 24.47
C SER A 682 1.69 7.59 24.06
N ASN A 683 1.13 7.05 22.98
CA ASN A 683 1.64 5.82 22.36
C ASN A 683 3.14 5.95 22.04
N ARG A 684 3.87 4.83 22.08
CA ARG A 684 5.34 4.83 22.16
C ARG A 684 6.03 5.45 20.94
N LEU A 685 5.45 5.31 19.76
CA LEU A 685 5.89 5.95 18.51
C LEU A 685 5.50 7.44 18.39
N ALA A 686 4.66 7.94 19.30
CA ALA A 686 4.02 9.25 19.24
C ALA A 686 3.25 9.50 17.93
N MET A 687 2.65 8.46 17.34
CA MET A 687 1.73 8.58 16.21
C MET A 687 0.56 9.52 16.58
N GLY A 688 0.31 10.50 15.72
CA GLY A 688 -0.62 11.62 15.96
C GLY A 688 0.03 12.85 16.60
N ALA A 689 1.34 12.84 16.91
CA ALA A 689 2.04 14.04 17.38
C ALA A 689 2.11 15.10 16.27
N LYS A 690 1.84 16.36 16.62
CA LYS A 690 2.01 17.51 15.70
C LYS A 690 3.31 18.25 16.03
N ILE A 691 4.29 18.12 15.14
CA ILE A 691 5.57 18.84 15.17
C ILE A 691 5.38 20.17 14.42
N ILE A 692 5.77 21.27 15.06
CA ILE A 692 5.77 22.62 14.47
C ILE A 692 7.19 23.18 14.56
N ILE A 693 7.86 23.28 13.43
CA ILE A 693 9.21 23.84 13.34
C ILE A 693 9.12 25.31 12.94
N THR A 694 9.70 26.19 13.76
CA THR A 694 9.89 27.61 13.44
C THR A 694 11.34 27.83 12.99
N ILE A 695 11.52 28.19 11.73
CA ILE A 695 12.80 28.58 11.14
C ILE A 695 12.83 30.08 10.78
N GLU A 696 14.02 30.58 10.46
CA GLU A 696 14.21 31.90 9.86
C GLU A 696 15.00 31.74 8.56
N GLU A 697 14.44 32.22 7.46
CA GLU A 697 15.03 32.14 6.13
C GLU A 697 14.87 33.51 5.45
N ASN A 698 15.94 34.03 4.83
CA ASN A 698 15.93 35.33 4.14
C ASN A 698 15.38 36.49 5.01
N GLY A 699 15.58 36.43 6.33
CA GLY A 699 15.08 37.41 7.30
C GLY A 699 13.58 37.33 7.59
N LYS A 700 12.89 36.28 7.11
CA LYS A 700 11.48 35.98 7.39
C LYS A 700 11.38 34.74 8.28
N LYS A 701 10.40 34.72 9.17
CA LYS A 701 10.02 33.47 9.86
C LYS A 701 9.14 32.62 8.93
N ARG A 702 9.39 31.31 8.90
CA ARG A 702 8.50 30.30 8.33
C ARG A 702 8.18 29.26 9.41
N HIS A 703 6.95 28.77 9.39
CA HIS A 703 6.54 27.59 10.13
C HIS A 703 6.48 26.41 9.16
N ILE A 704 6.87 25.23 9.64
CA ILE A 704 6.75 23.96 8.93
C ILE A 704 6.00 23.02 9.84
N TYR A 705 4.98 22.34 9.31
CA TYR A 705 4.05 21.49 10.05
C TYR A 705 4.21 20.05 9.58
N HIS A 706 4.37 19.12 10.53
CA HIS A 706 4.48 17.69 10.26
C HIS A 706 3.68 16.92 11.33
N SER A 707 2.82 16.01 10.88
CA SER A 707 2.02 15.15 11.74
C SER A 707 2.59 13.74 11.68
N VAL A 708 3.00 13.20 12.83
CA VAL A 708 3.77 11.94 12.91
C VAL A 708 2.86 10.74 12.63
N GLY A 709 3.19 9.97 11.60
CA GLY A 709 2.41 8.84 11.13
C GLY A 709 3.17 7.99 10.12
N THR A 710 2.52 6.95 9.60
CA THR A 710 3.08 6.04 8.59
C THR A 710 2.50 6.28 7.18
N ASP A 711 1.50 7.16 7.12
CA ASP A 711 1.09 8.00 6.00
C ASP A 711 0.61 7.34 4.69
N ALA A 712 -0.06 8.17 3.89
CA ALA A 712 -1.02 7.79 2.85
C ALA A 712 -1.94 6.61 3.22
N SER A 713 -2.47 5.92 2.20
CA SER A 713 -3.33 4.73 2.34
C SER A 713 -2.80 3.50 1.60
N PHE A 714 -1.69 3.63 0.88
CA PHE A 714 -1.09 2.62 0.00
C PHE A 714 0.43 2.66 0.07
N GLY A 715 0.94 2.22 1.20
CA GLY A 715 2.32 2.47 1.59
C GLY A 715 2.49 2.51 3.10
N GLY A 716 3.74 2.71 3.48
CA GLY A 716 4.19 3.00 4.83
C GLY A 716 5.54 3.70 4.73
N ASN A 717 5.58 5.01 4.99
CA ASN A 717 6.82 5.77 5.20
C ASN A 717 7.37 5.45 6.61
N SER A 718 8.65 5.77 6.87
CA SER A 718 9.18 5.66 8.23
C SER A 718 8.46 6.61 9.19
N ILE A 719 8.32 6.17 10.44
CA ILE A 719 7.86 6.98 11.56
C ILE A 719 8.87 8.08 11.98
N MET A 720 10.12 8.02 11.49
CA MET A 720 11.09 9.08 11.67
C MET A 720 10.65 10.34 10.91
N ALA A 721 10.42 11.43 11.64
CA ALA A 721 9.97 12.68 11.03
C ALA A 721 11.16 13.39 10.34
N GLU A 722 11.40 12.98 9.10
CA GLU A 722 12.34 13.56 8.14
C GLU A 722 11.74 14.86 7.57
N ILE A 723 12.31 16.02 7.92
CA ILE A 723 11.72 17.34 7.64
C ILE A 723 12.75 18.29 7.01
N GLY A 724 12.47 18.73 5.78
CA GLY A 724 13.22 19.78 5.11
C GLY A 724 12.99 21.17 5.70
N LEU A 725 14.03 22.01 5.62
CA LEU A 725 14.11 23.33 6.27
C LEU A 725 14.49 24.46 5.29
N GLY A 726 14.66 24.15 4.00
CA GLY A 726 15.12 25.12 3.00
C GLY A 726 16.54 25.63 3.30
N LYS A 727 16.75 26.94 3.21
CA LYS A 727 18.06 27.58 3.48
C LYS A 727 18.27 27.98 4.95
N ALA A 728 17.45 27.50 5.88
CA ALA A 728 17.62 27.78 7.30
C ALA A 728 18.87 27.08 7.87
N SER A 729 19.76 27.84 8.51
CA SER A 729 20.98 27.32 9.15
C SER A 729 20.83 27.02 10.65
N ILE A 730 19.66 27.33 11.23
CA ILE A 730 19.31 27.05 12.62
C ILE A 730 17.79 26.99 12.78
N ILE A 731 17.30 25.99 13.49
CA ILE A 731 15.92 25.92 13.94
C ILE A 731 15.76 26.83 15.16
N LYS A 732 14.88 27.83 15.06
CA LYS A 732 14.64 28.76 16.18
C LYS A 732 13.90 28.05 17.31
N LYS A 733 12.88 27.27 16.95
CA LYS A 733 12.00 26.56 17.88
C LYS A 733 11.43 25.30 17.23
N ILE A 734 11.40 24.18 17.95
CA ILE A 734 10.57 23.00 17.68
C ILE A 734 9.51 22.96 18.77
N GLU A 735 8.25 22.84 18.39
CA GLU A 735 7.13 22.59 19.32
C GLU A 735 6.54 21.21 18.99
N ILE A 736 6.35 20.36 19.98
CA ILE A 736 5.73 19.05 19.81
C ILE A 736 4.46 19.03 20.65
N LYS A 737 3.31 18.93 19.99
CA LYS A 737 2.03 18.62 20.65
C LYS A 737 1.92 17.09 20.74
N TRP A 738 1.88 16.56 21.96
CA TRP A 738 1.85 15.10 22.19
C TRP A 738 0.42 14.53 22.06
N PRO A 739 0.23 13.36 21.42
CA PRO A 739 -1.07 12.73 21.22
C PRO A 739 -1.51 12.01 22.50
N HIS A 740 -2.00 12.81 23.44
CA HIS A 740 -2.48 12.38 24.75
C HIS A 740 -3.55 13.38 25.23
N PHE A 741 -4.56 12.93 25.99
CA PHE A 741 -5.70 13.77 26.38
C PHE A 741 -5.34 15.06 27.17
N SER A 742 -4.12 15.15 27.72
CA SER A 742 -3.62 16.39 28.35
C SER A 742 -3.20 17.49 27.38
N LYS A 743 -3.09 17.17 26.07
CA LYS A 743 -2.68 18.08 24.97
C LYS A 743 -1.41 18.88 25.31
N GLU A 744 -0.43 18.19 25.89
CA GLU A 744 0.82 18.81 26.36
C GLU A 744 1.69 19.23 25.18
N ILE A 745 2.36 20.39 25.32
CA ILE A 745 3.27 20.93 24.31
C ILE A 745 4.66 21.07 24.93
N THR A 746 5.64 20.32 24.41
CA THR A 746 7.07 20.53 24.75
C THR A 746 7.73 21.43 23.71
N VAL A 747 8.72 22.21 24.13
CA VAL A 747 9.35 23.26 23.31
C VAL A 747 10.86 23.22 23.44
N TYR A 748 11.56 23.22 22.30
CA TYR A 748 13.01 23.19 22.20
C TYR A 748 13.50 24.34 21.32
N GLU A 749 14.53 25.07 21.74
CA GLU A 749 15.00 26.26 21.02
C GLU A 749 16.45 26.12 20.52
N ASN A 750 16.78 26.85 19.45
CA ASN A 750 18.14 27.00 18.89
C ASN A 750 18.80 25.66 18.49
N ILE A 751 18.01 24.73 17.95
CA ILE A 751 18.46 23.42 17.49
C ILE A 751 19.20 23.55 16.15
N LYS A 752 20.28 22.78 15.96
CA LYS A 752 21.04 22.74 14.70
C LYS A 752 20.28 21.97 13.63
N VAL A 753 20.57 22.31 12.38
CA VAL A 753 20.13 21.57 11.18
C VAL A 753 21.15 20.49 10.80
N ASN A 754 20.75 19.59 9.90
CA ASN A 754 21.55 18.53 9.27
C ASN A 754 22.11 17.54 10.31
N GLN A 755 21.19 16.98 11.11
CA GLN A 755 21.45 15.99 12.15
C GLN A 755 20.16 15.23 12.47
N THR A 756 20.30 13.99 12.94
CA THR A 756 19.18 13.23 13.52
C THR A 756 19.11 13.46 15.03
N ILE A 757 17.90 13.68 15.54
CA ILE A 757 17.65 13.89 16.96
C ILE A 757 16.57 12.96 17.49
N LYS A 758 16.69 12.57 18.75
CA LYS A 758 15.66 11.86 19.51
C LYS A 758 15.12 12.76 20.62
N ILE A 759 13.80 12.80 20.75
CA ILE A 759 13.07 13.56 21.77
C ILE A 759 12.10 12.62 22.48
N ILE A 760 12.12 12.65 23.81
CA ILE A 760 11.32 11.77 24.68
C ILE A 760 10.26 12.60 25.41
N GLU A 761 9.04 12.08 25.50
CA GLU A 761 7.93 12.75 26.18
C GLU A 761 8.26 13.02 27.67
N GLY A 762 8.12 14.28 28.09
CA GLY A 762 8.40 14.72 29.46
C GLY A 762 9.88 14.95 29.79
N GLU A 763 10.82 14.63 28.90
CA GLU A 763 12.20 15.10 29.02
C GLU A 763 12.32 16.58 28.59
N ASN A 764 13.39 17.25 29.04
CA ASN A 764 13.70 18.64 28.69
C ASN A 764 14.99 18.75 27.85
N THR A 765 15.40 17.64 27.23
CA THR A 765 16.70 17.47 26.58
C THR A 765 16.55 16.76 25.24
N VAL A 766 17.14 17.34 24.20
CA VAL A 766 17.27 16.70 22.88
C VAL A 766 18.50 15.79 22.89
N GLN A 767 18.34 14.55 22.46
CA GLN A 767 19.42 13.59 22.29
C GLN A 767 19.86 13.61 20.82
N ILE A 768 21.16 13.63 20.51
CA ILE A 768 21.65 13.62 19.11
C ILE A 768 21.99 12.17 18.73
N LEU A 769 21.34 11.64 17.70
CA LEU A 769 21.68 10.33 17.14
C LEU A 769 22.83 10.52 16.14
N ASN A 770 23.87 9.70 16.27
CA ASN A 770 25.10 9.80 15.48
C ASN A 770 25.34 8.47 14.75
N LEU A 771 24.41 8.10 13.87
CA LEU A 771 24.59 6.96 12.97
C LEU A 771 25.42 7.40 11.75
N PRO A 772 26.42 6.62 11.31
CA PRO A 772 27.12 6.88 10.05
C PRO A 772 26.20 6.79 8.83
N LYS A 773 26.42 7.68 7.85
CA LYS A 773 25.88 7.49 6.49
C LYS A 773 26.32 6.14 5.92
N THR A 774 25.45 5.51 5.13
CA THR A 774 25.70 4.22 4.48
C THR A 774 25.35 4.27 2.98
N PRO A 775 26.05 5.09 2.17
CA PRO A 775 25.69 5.34 0.77
C PRO A 775 25.62 4.06 -0.06
N PHE A 776 24.66 4.01 -0.98
CA PHE A 776 24.35 2.81 -1.75
C PHE A 776 25.53 2.24 -2.55
N LYS A 777 25.63 0.92 -2.59
CA LYS A 777 26.68 0.18 -3.30
C LYS A 777 26.51 0.32 -4.81
N THR A 778 27.54 0.85 -5.47
CA THR A 778 27.55 0.90 -6.93
C THR A 778 27.86 -0.48 -7.52
N HIS A 779 27.54 -0.69 -8.80
CA HIS A 779 27.88 -1.93 -9.52
C HIS A 779 29.38 -2.31 -9.47
N SER A 780 30.29 -1.35 -9.28
CA SER A 780 31.73 -1.62 -9.18
C SER A 780 32.17 -2.22 -7.85
N ASP A 781 31.39 -2.05 -6.79
CA ASP A 781 31.76 -2.42 -5.42
C ASP A 781 31.24 -3.82 -5.03
N MET A 782 30.30 -4.36 -5.82
CA MET A 782 29.66 -5.65 -5.57
C MET A 782 30.40 -6.79 -6.25
N GLN A 783 30.91 -7.73 -5.44
CA GLN A 783 31.44 -8.98 -5.96
C GLN A 783 30.30 -9.84 -6.52
N HIS A 784 30.41 -10.28 -7.77
CA HIS A 784 29.38 -11.07 -8.46
C HIS A 784 29.14 -12.45 -7.79
N HIS A 785 28.27 -12.48 -6.80
CA HIS A 785 27.65 -13.71 -6.30
C HIS A 785 26.48 -14.09 -7.23
N ASN A 786 26.80 -14.84 -8.28
CA ASN A 786 25.79 -15.45 -9.16
C ASN A 786 24.83 -16.32 -8.33
N HIS A 787 23.53 -16.09 -8.51
CA HIS A 787 22.43 -16.89 -7.95
C HIS A 787 21.53 -17.41 -9.07
#